data_AF-L7FM75-F1
#
_entry.id   AF-L7FM75-F1
#
_cell.length_a   1.000
_cell.length_b   1.000
_cell.length_c   1.000
_cell.angle_alpha   90.00
_cell.angle_beta   90.00
_cell.angle_gamma   90.00
#
_symmetry.space_group_name_H-M   'P 1'
#
loop_
_entity.id
_entity.type
_entity.pdbx_description
1 polymer ?
#
loop_
_entity_poly.entity_id
_entity_poly.type
_entity_poly.pdbx_seq_one_letter_code
_entity_poly.pdbx_strand_id
1 'polypeptide(L)'
;MKSLFMFTCLIALTLSAESCYMIDETNQCIKDRDTKECTGAVVIEETDAKPLCSEAFMGNTAITSFEYQPTTKLVIGAKAFKGATMLSTVTIENKIESIGEEAFSGCAALTTIDLAEVNTIPTSCFEGCTMLTTITNGESITTFDDSSFITSGLTAITFGTTVTKLGNSAFMGTKLVTLILPTTPITTFGTGVFEGITTLTEATITGLTNVPDSTFKGCTTLATVTGMESVVSFGASSFESTALTSLVFAKEVTQLGNMAFKSLSAVTELLIPTVTEFGTHVFENDEKVTHADLATNTVIPEGTFKGCTKLMNVSGTQKVTSVANDAFSGCTALESINLYSPLTSLLDPLTDQKNLMFHGTVAPTTLPTETPLNADLHIYVTVNYTASTFGSVNVLKAGCTNFQCVDVSEPVTPPSPAGKLAGEFTPNCKACDTDFLSIDGANYYCEYDMTVCKKARDNCKVCAVDKCYQCNENMYLEQDISKCVSECEDGYYKDTVNLTNFNCMNCMTECKKCTENTKCTECKTGMLIEDTGKCTTGSTCPAEYYADGTTCKNCDSTKNCATCDSIRCLTCKSGYYMKGDVCELCSTPMPNCATCTANNVCTTCSSDNLQPDKTGCKATCPDMYFAKDNMCTSCTQNCKTCTDENTCSVCNDDSFLIDDTKKCSKTNCPAMYYKVDKTCKKCMEGCDKCTNDKDCSECVAPKLLEEGTMKCVDTCADGFFKVDTTKCNKCMENCIMCTAIDTCEKCKENMFLMENKCVDVCPEKYFEMEGMCNKCKDTYQTPCKEGDKECETCSGAFETLVAALILAFMVIF
;
A
#
# COMPACT_ATOMS: atom_id res chain seq x y z
N MET A 1 -42.29 61.36 -34.82
CA MET A 1 -41.12 62.23 -34.65
C MET A 1 -40.51 61.96 -33.29
N LYS A 2 -39.18 61.80 -33.30
CA LYS A 2 -38.17 61.70 -32.24
C LYS A 2 -38.53 61.96 -30.76
N SER A 3 -37.85 61.15 -29.94
CA SER A 3 -37.23 61.48 -28.63
C SER A 3 -38.06 61.28 -27.37
N LEU A 4 -37.86 60.15 -26.68
CA LEU A 4 -37.42 60.04 -25.28
C LEU A 4 -37.45 58.57 -24.84
N PHE A 5 -36.30 57.90 -24.75
CA PHE A 5 -36.14 56.65 -23.99
C PHE A 5 -34.67 56.49 -23.63
N MET A 6 -34.29 57.00 -22.46
CA MET A 6 -33.02 56.67 -21.79
C MET A 6 -33.12 57.11 -20.32
N PHE A 7 -32.69 56.23 -19.40
CA PHE A 7 -32.53 56.41 -17.93
C PHE A 7 -33.86 56.51 -17.14
N THR A 8 -34.19 55.72 -16.12
CA THR A 8 -33.43 54.93 -15.13
C THR A 8 -34.33 53.82 -14.55
N CYS A 9 -33.97 52.54 -14.71
CA CYS A 9 -34.43 51.46 -13.83
C CYS A 9 -33.53 50.24 -14.05
N LEU A 10 -32.36 50.22 -13.42
CA LEU A 10 -31.52 49.03 -13.30
C LEU A 10 -30.89 49.03 -11.89
N ILE A 11 -31.74 48.81 -10.89
CA ILE A 11 -31.33 48.29 -9.58
C ILE A 11 -31.55 46.78 -9.68
N ALA A 12 -30.51 46.05 -10.06
CA ALA A 12 -30.31 44.61 -9.85
C ALA A 12 -29.09 44.19 -10.68
N LEU A 13 -27.91 44.17 -10.06
CA LEU A 13 -26.73 43.33 -10.39
C LEU A 13 -25.51 43.90 -9.65
N THR A 14 -25.52 43.79 -8.32
CA THR A 14 -24.29 43.64 -7.56
C THR A 14 -24.27 42.18 -7.12
N LEU A 15 -23.80 41.29 -7.99
CA LEU A 15 -23.22 40.04 -7.52
C LEU A 15 -21.94 40.43 -6.76
N SER A 16 -21.91 40.12 -5.48
CA SER A 16 -20.73 40.20 -4.62
C SER A 16 -19.62 39.34 -5.22
N ALA A 17 -18.52 39.96 -5.63
CA ALA A 17 -17.28 39.26 -5.91
C ALA A 17 -16.78 38.66 -4.58
N GLU A 18 -16.84 37.34 -4.45
CA GLU A 18 -16.19 36.61 -3.36
C GLU A 18 -14.68 36.90 -3.43
N SER A 19 -14.16 37.69 -2.49
CA SER A 19 -12.74 38.05 -2.48
C SER A 19 -11.96 36.96 -1.76
N CYS A 20 -11.13 36.22 -2.51
CA CYS A 20 -10.10 35.33 -1.98
C CYS A 20 -8.82 36.13 -1.65
N TYR A 21 -7.89 35.53 -0.92
CA TYR A 21 -6.62 36.17 -0.54
C TYR A 21 -5.61 36.21 -1.69
N MET A 22 -5.04 37.39 -1.95
CA MET A 22 -3.91 37.62 -2.87
C MET A 22 -2.90 38.59 -2.27
N ILE A 23 -1.66 38.53 -2.74
CA ILE A 23 -0.76 39.69 -2.69
C ILE A 23 -1.36 40.80 -3.56
N ASP A 24 -1.69 41.93 -2.92
CA ASP A 24 -2.23 43.13 -3.54
C ASP A 24 -1.06 44.11 -3.84
N GLU A 25 -0.99 44.65 -5.07
CA GLU A 25 0.06 45.57 -5.54
C GLU A 25 0.09 46.94 -4.80
N THR A 26 -0.93 47.23 -3.99
CA THR A 26 -1.23 48.50 -3.32
C THR A 26 -1.36 48.44 -1.80
N ASN A 27 -1.65 47.28 -1.17
CA ASN A 27 -1.64 47.07 0.30
C ASN A 27 -1.15 45.66 0.72
N GLN A 28 0.17 45.57 0.95
CA GLN A 28 0.85 44.85 2.03
C GLN A 28 -0.02 43.92 2.91
N CYS A 29 -0.06 42.63 2.52
CA CYS A 29 -0.52 41.45 3.27
C CYS A 29 -1.85 41.50 4.03
N ILE A 30 -2.32 40.30 4.38
CA ILE A 30 -3.63 40.07 4.98
C ILE A 30 -3.58 40.58 6.43
N LYS A 31 -3.86 41.87 6.58
CA LYS A 31 -4.33 42.58 7.77
C LYS A 31 -3.38 42.66 8.97
N ASP A 32 -2.13 43.11 8.80
CA ASP A 32 -1.48 43.90 9.85
C ASP A 32 -0.45 44.93 9.32
N ARG A 33 -0.40 46.06 10.02
CA ARG A 33 0.34 47.29 9.71
C ARG A 33 1.86 47.12 9.77
N ASP A 34 2.53 47.96 8.98
CA ASP A 34 3.90 48.51 9.16
C ASP A 34 5.10 47.91 8.39
N THR A 35 4.96 46.84 7.59
CA THR A 35 6.09 46.37 6.74
C THR A 35 5.73 46.21 5.27
N LYS A 36 6.53 46.84 4.39
CA LYS A 36 6.30 47.00 2.95
C LYS A 36 6.39 45.72 2.10
N GLU A 37 6.65 44.57 2.70
CA GLU A 37 6.75 43.27 2.03
C GLU A 37 6.18 42.19 2.96
N CYS A 38 5.37 41.26 2.43
CA CYS A 38 4.95 40.06 3.16
C CYS A 38 6.20 39.21 3.44
N THR A 39 6.78 39.34 4.63
CA THR A 39 8.01 38.66 5.03
C THR A 39 7.82 37.94 6.36
N GLY A 40 8.60 36.90 6.62
CA GLY A 40 8.51 36.16 7.88
C GLY A 40 7.23 35.34 8.00
N ALA A 41 6.59 35.39 9.17
CA ALA A 41 5.38 34.63 9.47
C ALA A 41 4.13 35.37 8.99
N VAL A 42 3.29 34.69 8.22
CA VAL A 42 1.96 35.16 7.81
C VAL A 42 0.90 34.39 8.59
N VAL A 43 0.02 35.10 9.30
CA VAL A 43 -1.08 34.52 10.08
C VAL A 43 -2.41 35.05 9.56
N ILE A 44 -3.35 34.16 9.30
CA ILE A 44 -4.74 34.47 8.97
C ILE A 44 -5.59 34.15 10.19
N GLU A 45 -6.17 35.19 10.78
CA GLU A 45 -6.95 35.15 12.02
C GLU A 45 -8.41 34.69 11.78
N GLU A 46 -9.08 34.14 12.81
CA GLU A 46 -10.43 33.56 12.76
C GLU A 46 -11.50 34.44 12.06
N THR A 47 -11.40 35.76 12.18
CA THR A 47 -12.40 36.71 11.62
C THR A 47 -12.42 36.77 10.09
N ASP A 48 -11.52 36.05 9.43
CA ASP A 48 -11.12 36.25 8.05
C ASP A 48 -10.98 34.86 7.37
N ALA A 49 -12.13 34.24 7.08
CA ALA A 49 -12.27 32.89 6.54
C ALA A 49 -12.39 32.87 5.00
N LYS A 50 -11.36 33.35 4.29
CA LYS A 50 -11.35 33.35 2.81
C LYS A 50 -10.39 32.30 2.24
N PRO A 51 -10.66 31.78 1.03
CA PRO A 51 -9.74 30.87 0.35
C PRO A 51 -8.50 31.64 -0.16
N LEU A 52 -7.38 30.94 -0.42
CA LEU A 52 -6.24 31.53 -1.14
C LEU A 52 -6.52 31.50 -2.64
N CYS A 53 -6.42 32.64 -3.31
CA CYS A 53 -6.55 32.65 -4.77
C CYS A 53 -5.38 31.91 -5.42
N SER A 54 -5.54 31.60 -6.70
CA SER A 54 -4.39 31.21 -7.52
C SER A 54 -3.32 32.29 -7.47
N GLU A 55 -2.05 31.86 -7.41
CA GLU A 55 -0.87 32.73 -7.41
C GLU A 55 -0.73 33.67 -6.20
N ALA A 56 -1.52 33.47 -5.13
CA ALA A 56 -1.62 34.39 -3.98
C ALA A 56 -0.26 34.86 -3.41
N PHE A 57 0.69 33.95 -3.22
CA PHE A 57 2.06 34.16 -2.74
C PHE A 57 3.13 33.68 -3.73
N MET A 58 2.79 33.61 -5.03
CA MET A 58 3.71 33.12 -6.04
C MET A 58 4.98 33.99 -6.10
N GLY A 59 6.15 33.36 -6.06
CA GLY A 59 7.46 33.99 -6.10
C GLY A 59 7.89 34.68 -4.80
N ASN A 60 7.09 34.59 -3.73
CA ASN A 60 7.44 35.23 -2.46
C ASN A 60 8.55 34.47 -1.73
N THR A 61 9.79 34.89 -1.92
CA THR A 61 10.97 34.30 -1.30
C THR A 61 11.25 34.75 0.14
N ALA A 62 10.40 35.60 0.71
CA ALA A 62 10.61 36.20 2.03
C ALA A 62 9.68 35.63 3.12
N ILE A 63 8.57 34.98 2.76
CA ILE A 63 7.72 34.27 3.73
C ILE A 63 8.43 33.03 4.28
N THR A 64 8.38 32.86 5.59
CA THR A 64 9.01 31.74 6.32
C THR A 64 7.99 30.77 6.90
N SER A 65 6.77 31.23 7.21
CA SER A 65 5.68 30.39 7.70
C SER A 65 4.31 30.95 7.31
N PHE A 66 3.33 30.06 7.15
CA PHE A 66 1.93 30.41 6.93
C PHE A 66 1.04 29.70 7.95
N GLU A 67 0.18 30.44 8.63
CA GLU A 67 -0.76 29.94 9.62
C GLU A 67 -2.18 30.37 9.27
N TYR A 68 -3.11 29.43 9.23
CA TYR A 68 -4.53 29.67 8.97
C TYR A 68 -5.36 29.16 10.14
N GLN A 69 -5.83 30.09 10.96
CA GLN A 69 -6.61 29.85 12.16
C GLN A 69 -8.12 29.70 11.96
N PRO A 70 -8.77 30.16 10.87
CA PRO A 70 -10.21 30.03 10.73
C PRO A 70 -10.76 28.61 10.95
N THR A 71 -11.91 28.54 11.62
CA THR A 71 -12.72 27.33 11.78
C THR A 71 -13.32 26.78 10.48
N THR A 72 -13.03 27.35 9.32
CA THR A 72 -13.40 26.82 8.00
C THR A 72 -12.23 26.07 7.39
N LYS A 73 -12.51 25.07 6.55
CA LYS A 73 -11.44 24.40 5.79
C LYS A 73 -10.80 25.37 4.79
N LEU A 74 -9.49 25.24 4.57
CA LEU A 74 -8.78 26.10 3.62
C LEU A 74 -8.83 25.54 2.20
N VAL A 75 -9.29 26.34 1.23
CA VAL A 75 -9.09 26.11 -0.20
C VAL A 75 -7.83 26.86 -0.65
N ILE A 76 -6.88 26.13 -1.23
CA ILE A 76 -5.60 26.66 -1.72
C ILE A 76 -5.62 26.69 -3.25
N GLY A 77 -5.58 27.89 -3.85
CA GLY A 77 -5.56 28.06 -5.31
C GLY A 77 -4.29 27.53 -5.99
N ALA A 78 -4.36 27.40 -7.31
CA ALA A 78 -3.22 26.93 -8.11
C ALA A 78 -2.02 27.89 -7.96
N LYS A 79 -0.81 27.36 -7.85
CA LYS A 79 0.43 28.14 -7.68
C LYS A 79 0.44 29.08 -6.47
N ALA A 80 -0.44 28.90 -5.49
CA ALA A 80 -0.60 29.83 -4.37
C ALA A 80 0.71 30.14 -3.64
N PHE A 81 1.62 29.18 -3.45
CA PHE A 81 2.93 29.36 -2.84
C PHE A 81 4.08 29.00 -3.80
N LYS A 82 3.83 28.96 -5.11
CA LYS A 82 4.85 28.53 -6.08
C LYS A 82 6.09 29.43 -5.98
N GLY A 83 7.27 28.84 -5.75
CA GLY A 83 8.54 29.54 -5.63
C GLY A 83 8.75 30.25 -4.29
N ALA A 84 7.94 29.95 -3.26
CA ALA A 84 8.17 30.45 -1.91
C ALA A 84 9.32 29.69 -1.22
N THR A 85 10.55 29.97 -1.65
CA THR A 85 11.73 29.14 -1.34
C THR A 85 12.10 29.08 0.14
N MET A 86 11.69 30.07 0.94
CA MET A 86 11.95 30.14 2.39
C MET A 86 10.78 29.64 3.25
N LEU A 87 9.63 29.31 2.66
CA LEU A 87 8.45 28.83 3.38
C LEU A 87 8.74 27.46 3.98
N SER A 88 8.83 27.40 5.31
CA SER A 88 9.28 26.22 6.05
C SER A 88 8.15 25.46 6.75
N THR A 89 7.09 26.18 7.14
CA THR A 89 5.93 25.63 7.86
C THR A 89 4.61 26.19 7.33
N VAL A 90 3.62 25.31 7.21
CA VAL A 90 2.25 25.62 6.81
C VAL A 90 1.32 24.94 7.82
N THR A 91 0.61 25.74 8.63
CA THR A 91 -0.26 25.25 9.70
C THR A 91 -1.69 25.69 9.43
N ILE A 92 -2.64 24.77 9.45
CA ILE A 92 -4.05 25.03 9.12
C ILE A 92 -4.91 24.34 10.19
N GLU A 93 -5.59 25.11 11.04
CA GLU A 93 -6.33 24.57 12.19
C GLU A 93 -7.46 23.63 11.77
N ASN A 94 -8.32 24.07 10.84
CA ASN A 94 -9.43 23.25 10.34
C ASN A 94 -9.14 22.56 8.98
N LYS A 95 -7.91 22.10 8.77
CA LYS A 95 -7.52 21.25 7.63
C LYS A 95 -7.72 21.88 6.24
N ILE A 96 -7.26 21.16 5.22
CA ILE A 96 -7.34 21.58 3.82
C ILE A 96 -8.61 21.01 3.19
N GLU A 97 -9.39 21.84 2.50
CA GLU A 97 -10.52 21.39 1.68
C GLU A 97 -10.05 20.93 0.29
N SER A 98 -9.20 21.73 -0.35
CA SER A 98 -8.64 21.41 -1.67
C SER A 98 -7.34 22.17 -1.93
N ILE A 99 -6.52 21.61 -2.81
CA ILE A 99 -5.24 22.17 -3.25
C ILE A 99 -5.27 22.28 -4.77
N GLY A 100 -4.78 23.40 -5.31
CA GLY A 100 -4.62 23.62 -6.74
C GLY A 100 -3.30 23.08 -7.28
N GLU A 101 -3.21 22.98 -8.61
CA GLU A 101 -1.98 22.59 -9.31
C GLU A 101 -0.80 23.50 -8.95
N GLU A 102 0.40 22.91 -8.82
CA GLU A 102 1.65 23.61 -8.49
C GLU A 102 1.62 24.45 -7.19
N ALA A 103 0.64 24.25 -6.29
CA ALA A 103 0.41 25.12 -5.14
C ALA A 103 1.65 25.35 -4.27
N PHE A 104 2.49 24.33 -4.06
CA PHE A 104 3.72 24.43 -3.27
C PHE A 104 4.98 24.17 -4.11
N SER A 105 4.89 24.19 -5.44
CA SER A 105 6.03 23.96 -6.33
C SER A 105 7.18 24.91 -6.02
N GLY A 106 8.38 24.40 -5.76
CA GLY A 106 9.57 25.17 -5.42
C GLY A 106 9.63 25.71 -3.98
N CYS A 107 8.74 25.27 -3.08
CA CYS A 107 8.85 25.55 -1.64
C CYS A 107 10.00 24.72 -1.03
N ALA A 108 11.24 25.08 -1.35
CA ALA A 108 12.44 24.29 -1.09
C ALA A 108 12.71 24.05 0.41
N ALA A 109 12.28 24.98 1.28
CA ALA A 109 12.45 24.90 2.73
C ALA A 109 11.29 24.19 3.45
N LEU A 110 10.18 23.85 2.78
CA LEU A 110 9.01 23.24 3.41
C LEU A 110 9.37 21.87 3.95
N THR A 111 9.18 21.64 5.25
CA THR A 111 9.63 20.41 5.93
C THR A 111 8.53 19.37 6.10
N THR A 112 7.31 19.82 6.38
CA THR A 112 6.12 19.00 6.60
C THR A 112 4.89 19.74 6.12
N ILE A 113 3.86 19.01 5.70
CA ILE A 113 2.54 19.55 5.42
C ILE A 113 1.48 18.56 5.89
N ASP A 114 0.42 19.07 6.52
CA ASP A 114 -0.72 18.24 6.92
C ASP A 114 -1.72 18.11 5.79
N LEU A 115 -1.86 16.88 5.28
CA LEU A 115 -2.77 16.52 4.17
C LEU A 115 -3.96 15.70 4.66
N ALA A 116 -4.29 15.77 5.95
CA ALA A 116 -5.50 15.14 6.47
C ALA A 116 -6.75 15.57 5.67
N GLU A 117 -7.53 14.58 5.25
CA GLU A 117 -8.75 14.72 4.44
C GLU A 117 -8.54 15.16 2.97
N VAL A 118 -7.29 15.29 2.52
CA VAL A 118 -6.97 15.50 1.10
C VAL A 118 -6.94 14.15 0.36
N ASN A 119 -7.78 14.01 -0.65
CA ASN A 119 -7.89 12.76 -1.42
C ASN A 119 -7.03 12.75 -2.70
N THR A 120 -6.69 13.92 -3.24
CA THR A 120 -5.94 14.07 -4.48
C THR A 120 -4.78 15.02 -4.28
N ILE A 121 -3.58 14.60 -4.65
CA ILE A 121 -2.41 15.49 -4.77
C ILE A 121 -2.31 15.95 -6.23
N PRO A 122 -2.54 17.25 -6.51
CA PRO A 122 -2.57 17.77 -7.87
C PRO A 122 -1.21 17.73 -8.58
N THR A 123 -1.27 17.97 -9.90
CA THR A 123 -0.11 18.09 -10.78
C THR A 123 0.94 19.03 -10.20
N SER A 124 2.20 18.58 -10.11
CA SER A 124 3.36 19.35 -9.64
C SER A 124 3.20 20.02 -8.26
N CYS A 125 2.25 19.58 -7.43
CA CYS A 125 1.91 20.26 -6.17
C CYS A 125 3.10 20.49 -5.25
N PHE A 126 3.97 19.50 -5.07
CA PHE A 126 5.17 19.54 -4.23
C PHE A 126 6.47 19.34 -5.03
N GLU A 127 6.44 19.71 -6.32
CA GLU A 127 7.63 19.72 -7.17
C GLU A 127 8.75 20.54 -6.53
N GLY A 128 9.94 19.99 -6.38
CA GLY A 128 11.11 20.71 -5.86
C GLY A 128 11.04 21.11 -4.38
N CYS A 129 10.11 20.55 -3.60
CA CYS A 129 10.09 20.69 -2.13
C CYS A 129 11.21 19.86 -1.49
N THR A 130 12.46 20.30 -1.65
CA THR A 130 13.66 19.49 -1.36
C THR A 130 13.85 19.13 0.12
N MET A 131 13.24 19.88 1.05
CA MET A 131 13.29 19.60 2.50
C MET A 131 12.04 18.89 3.01
N LEU A 132 11.05 18.59 2.16
CA LEU A 132 9.80 17.93 2.56
C LEU A 132 10.06 16.43 2.76
N THR A 133 10.44 16.03 3.97
CA THR A 133 10.88 14.66 4.25
C THR A 133 9.75 13.67 4.42
N THR A 134 8.57 14.16 4.83
CA THR A 134 7.38 13.37 5.14
C THR A 134 6.10 14.15 4.86
N ILE A 135 5.04 13.44 4.49
CA ILE A 135 3.66 13.95 4.50
C ILE A 135 2.86 13.19 5.56
N THR A 136 1.93 13.85 6.25
CA THR A 136 1.00 13.15 7.15
C THR A 136 -0.22 12.67 6.36
N ASN A 137 -0.83 11.57 6.81
CA ASN A 137 -2.06 11.00 6.26
C ASN A 137 -1.99 10.54 4.78
N GLY A 138 -0.80 10.13 4.32
CA GLY A 138 -0.60 9.58 2.96
C GLY A 138 -1.52 8.38 2.62
N GLU A 139 -1.96 7.63 3.63
CA GLU A 139 -2.85 6.47 3.47
C GLU A 139 -4.27 6.84 3.01
N SER A 140 -4.72 8.09 3.20
CA SER A 140 -6.05 8.54 2.78
C SER A 140 -6.09 9.03 1.33
N ILE A 141 -4.93 9.31 0.73
CA ILE A 141 -4.81 9.82 -0.63
C ILE A 141 -5.17 8.71 -1.62
N THR A 142 -6.11 8.99 -2.52
CA THR A 142 -6.56 8.05 -3.57
C THR A 142 -5.85 8.28 -4.90
N THR A 143 -5.38 9.52 -5.13
CA THR A 143 -4.84 9.97 -6.41
C THR A 143 -3.60 10.83 -6.22
N PHE A 144 -2.52 10.45 -6.89
CA PHE A 144 -1.33 11.27 -7.07
C PHE A 144 -1.25 11.66 -8.55
N ASP A 145 -1.44 12.92 -8.89
CA ASP A 145 -1.35 13.39 -10.26
C ASP A 145 0.11 13.57 -10.72
N ASP A 146 0.26 13.90 -12.00
CA ASP A 146 1.54 13.95 -12.70
C ASP A 146 2.53 14.87 -11.97
N SER A 147 3.76 14.40 -11.77
CA SER A 147 4.86 15.15 -11.14
C SER A 147 4.56 15.67 -9.72
N SER A 148 3.53 15.17 -9.03
CA SER A 148 3.08 15.67 -7.72
C SER A 148 4.17 15.84 -6.66
N PHE A 149 5.19 14.99 -6.64
CA PHE A 149 6.33 15.02 -5.71
C PHE A 149 7.70 15.01 -6.42
N ILE A 150 7.78 15.38 -7.70
CA ILE A 150 9.02 15.34 -8.47
C ILE A 150 10.15 16.11 -7.75
N THR A 151 11.30 15.48 -7.57
CA THR A 151 12.51 16.02 -6.92
C THR A 151 12.32 16.50 -5.47
N SER A 152 11.22 16.12 -4.81
CA SER A 152 10.99 16.44 -3.40
C SER A 152 11.92 15.68 -2.45
N GLY A 153 12.04 16.15 -1.21
CA GLY A 153 12.85 15.54 -0.16
C GLY A 153 12.26 14.26 0.45
N LEU A 154 11.16 13.73 -0.10
CA LEU A 154 10.35 12.71 0.55
C LEU A 154 11.14 11.42 0.77
N THR A 155 11.28 11.00 2.02
CA THR A 155 12.10 9.84 2.42
C THR A 155 11.30 8.56 2.64
N ALA A 156 10.01 8.70 2.93
CA ALA A 156 9.08 7.61 3.12
C ALA A 156 7.66 8.05 2.72
N ILE A 157 6.87 7.10 2.24
CA ILE A 157 5.44 7.25 1.99
C ILE A 157 4.74 5.93 2.28
N THR A 158 3.58 5.99 2.92
CA THR A 158 2.69 4.84 3.08
C THR A 158 1.52 5.00 2.12
N PHE A 159 1.38 4.06 1.19
CA PHE A 159 0.25 4.01 0.27
C PHE A 159 -0.91 3.23 0.91
N GLY A 160 -2.09 3.85 0.95
CA GLY A 160 -3.31 3.18 1.39
C GLY A 160 -3.86 2.20 0.34
N THR A 161 -4.76 1.31 0.76
CA THR A 161 -5.45 0.37 -0.15
C THR A 161 -6.46 1.04 -1.09
N THR A 162 -6.67 2.34 -0.96
CA THR A 162 -7.59 3.14 -1.76
C THR A 162 -6.91 3.88 -2.92
N VAL A 163 -5.58 3.74 -3.08
CA VAL A 163 -4.83 4.35 -4.18
C VAL A 163 -5.26 3.74 -5.50
N THR A 164 -5.77 4.58 -6.40
CA THR A 164 -6.24 4.15 -7.73
C THR A 164 -5.40 4.71 -8.86
N LYS A 165 -4.69 5.81 -8.64
CA LYS A 165 -3.88 6.50 -9.66
C LYS A 165 -2.53 6.99 -9.11
N LEU A 166 -1.47 6.63 -9.83
CA LEU A 166 -0.14 7.22 -9.76
C LEU A 166 0.18 7.84 -11.12
N GLY A 167 0.20 9.17 -11.20
CA GLY A 167 0.43 9.93 -12.43
C GLY A 167 1.87 9.85 -12.94
N ASN A 168 2.10 10.35 -14.15
CA ASN A 168 3.42 10.34 -14.77
C ASN A 168 4.43 11.04 -13.87
N SER A 169 5.57 10.40 -13.61
CA SER A 169 6.68 10.99 -12.85
C SER A 169 6.34 11.46 -11.44
N ALA A 170 5.22 10.99 -10.86
CA ALA A 170 4.69 11.49 -9.58
C ALA A 170 5.72 11.51 -8.44
N PHE A 171 6.64 10.53 -8.37
CA PHE A 171 7.68 10.43 -7.34
C PHE A 171 9.11 10.45 -7.93
N MET A 172 9.27 10.95 -9.16
CA MET A 172 10.56 10.97 -9.83
C MET A 172 11.58 11.79 -9.02
N GLY A 173 12.78 11.26 -8.80
CA GLY A 173 13.89 11.97 -8.15
C GLY A 173 13.70 12.26 -6.66
N THR A 174 12.68 11.66 -6.02
CA THR A 174 12.47 11.73 -4.57
C THR A 174 13.62 11.07 -3.79
N LYS A 175 13.54 11.10 -2.46
CA LYS A 175 14.55 10.52 -1.54
C LYS A 175 14.06 9.25 -0.85
N LEU A 176 13.08 8.56 -1.43
CA LEU A 176 12.52 7.33 -0.88
C LEU A 176 13.63 6.30 -0.69
N VAL A 177 13.66 5.66 0.48
CA VAL A 177 14.63 4.58 0.78
C VAL A 177 14.01 3.21 0.49
N THR A 178 12.73 3.05 0.81
CA THR A 178 11.96 1.82 0.64
C THR A 178 10.62 2.15 -0.02
N LEU A 179 10.12 1.26 -0.88
CA LEU A 179 8.82 1.40 -1.53
C LEU A 179 7.96 0.16 -1.26
N ILE A 180 6.70 0.36 -0.85
CA ILE A 180 5.70 -0.71 -0.74
C ILE A 180 4.42 -0.24 -1.43
N LEU A 181 4.11 -0.83 -2.59
CA LEU A 181 2.85 -0.60 -3.28
C LEU A 181 1.70 -1.38 -2.61
N PRO A 182 0.46 -0.85 -2.64
CA PRO A 182 -0.69 -1.54 -2.07
C PRO A 182 -1.01 -2.82 -2.85
N THR A 183 -1.51 -3.85 -2.17
CA THR A 183 -1.89 -5.13 -2.81
C THR A 183 -3.11 -5.02 -3.71
N THR A 184 -3.87 -3.93 -3.62
CA THR A 184 -5.02 -3.65 -4.48
C THR A 184 -4.55 -3.14 -5.85
N PRO A 185 -5.18 -3.58 -6.96
CA PRO A 185 -4.79 -3.12 -8.29
C PRO A 185 -4.89 -1.61 -8.44
N ILE A 186 -3.81 -0.99 -8.93
CA ILE A 186 -3.77 0.43 -9.28
C ILE A 186 -4.31 0.59 -10.71
N THR A 187 -5.43 1.31 -10.88
CA THR A 187 -6.11 1.43 -12.18
C THR A 187 -5.34 2.25 -13.21
N THR A 188 -4.61 3.27 -12.76
CA THR A 188 -3.80 4.14 -13.62
C THR A 188 -2.40 4.24 -13.02
N PHE A 189 -1.40 3.73 -13.73
CA PHE A 189 0.01 3.83 -13.32
C PHE A 189 0.80 4.46 -14.46
N GLY A 190 1.28 5.67 -14.25
CA GLY A 190 1.94 6.51 -15.25
C GLY A 190 3.36 6.04 -15.59
N THR A 191 3.96 6.72 -16.56
CA THR A 191 5.36 6.50 -16.96
C THR A 191 6.32 7.14 -15.95
N GLY A 192 7.41 6.45 -15.62
CA GLY A 192 8.50 7.01 -14.83
C GLY A 192 8.14 7.40 -13.39
N VAL A 193 7.10 6.79 -12.80
CA VAL A 193 6.58 7.17 -11.47
C VAL A 193 7.68 7.25 -10.42
N PHE A 194 8.61 6.28 -10.41
CA PHE A 194 9.71 6.21 -9.46
C PHE A 194 11.08 6.39 -10.13
N GLU A 195 11.14 7.08 -11.28
CA GLU A 195 12.40 7.30 -12.02
C GLU A 195 13.39 8.14 -11.20
N GLY A 196 14.69 7.80 -11.25
CA GLY A 196 15.78 8.60 -10.68
C GLY A 196 15.84 8.63 -9.15
N ILE A 197 15.14 7.74 -8.44
CA ILE A 197 15.23 7.64 -6.98
C ILE A 197 16.54 6.91 -6.60
N THR A 198 17.62 7.68 -6.57
CA THR A 198 18.99 7.21 -6.27
C THR A 198 19.24 6.79 -4.82
N THR A 199 18.21 6.85 -3.97
CA THR A 199 18.25 6.39 -2.57
C THR A 199 17.46 5.10 -2.34
N LEU A 200 16.66 4.66 -3.32
CA LEU A 200 15.77 3.51 -3.18
C LEU A 200 16.59 2.23 -3.18
N THR A 201 16.56 1.47 -2.08
CA THR A 201 17.31 0.21 -1.97
C THR A 201 16.43 -1.02 -2.20
N GLU A 202 15.15 -0.92 -1.85
CA GLU A 202 14.17 -2.00 -1.95
C GLU A 202 12.79 -1.51 -2.41
N ALA A 203 12.12 -2.33 -3.21
CA ALA A 203 10.74 -2.09 -3.64
C ALA A 203 9.89 -3.37 -3.59
N THR A 204 8.68 -3.26 -3.05
CA THR A 204 7.64 -4.28 -3.10
C THR A 204 6.55 -3.81 -4.06
N ILE A 205 6.42 -4.49 -5.21
CA ILE A 205 5.52 -4.09 -6.30
C ILE A 205 4.25 -4.95 -6.40
N THR A 206 3.80 -5.48 -5.26
CA THR A 206 2.54 -6.23 -5.19
C THR A 206 1.38 -5.41 -5.74
N GLY A 207 0.49 -6.03 -6.50
CA GLY A 207 -0.66 -5.35 -7.11
C GLY A 207 -0.45 -4.89 -8.56
N LEU A 208 0.78 -5.01 -9.11
CA LEU A 208 1.04 -4.76 -10.53
C LEU A 208 0.93 -6.05 -11.36
N THR A 209 0.25 -5.93 -12.49
CA THR A 209 0.24 -6.94 -13.56
C THR A 209 1.26 -6.59 -14.65
N ASN A 210 1.46 -5.31 -14.92
CA ASN A 210 2.44 -4.81 -15.89
C ASN A 210 3.28 -3.74 -15.20
N VAL A 211 4.60 -3.74 -15.42
CA VAL A 211 5.47 -2.65 -14.96
C VAL A 211 5.57 -1.62 -16.08
N PRO A 212 5.07 -0.38 -15.90
CA PRO A 212 5.09 0.61 -16.98
C PRO A 212 6.48 1.13 -17.34
N ASP A 213 6.55 1.86 -18.45
CA ASP A 213 7.77 2.46 -18.98
C ASP A 213 8.48 3.32 -17.92
N SER A 214 9.81 3.21 -17.88
CA SER A 214 10.72 3.95 -17.01
C SER A 214 10.45 3.87 -15.50
N THR A 215 9.58 2.97 -15.03
CA THR A 215 9.09 2.97 -13.63
C THR A 215 10.21 3.12 -12.59
N PHE A 216 11.31 2.38 -12.71
CA PHE A 216 12.47 2.41 -11.82
C PHE A 216 13.77 2.82 -12.54
N LYS A 217 13.66 3.48 -13.70
CA LYS A 217 14.82 3.94 -14.46
C LYS A 217 15.72 4.82 -13.60
N GLY A 218 17.03 4.57 -13.60
CA GLY A 218 18.00 5.37 -12.84
C GLY A 218 17.95 5.21 -11.32
N CYS A 219 17.19 4.24 -10.79
CA CYS A 219 17.24 3.87 -9.38
C CYS A 219 18.51 3.06 -9.08
N THR A 220 19.65 3.75 -9.12
CA THR A 220 21.01 3.16 -9.10
C THR A 220 21.36 2.40 -7.82
N THR A 221 20.57 2.52 -6.76
CA THR A 221 20.74 1.77 -5.49
C THR A 221 19.75 0.63 -5.33
N LEU A 222 18.77 0.48 -6.22
CA LEU A 222 17.68 -0.50 -6.10
C LEU A 222 18.25 -1.90 -6.34
N ALA A 223 18.43 -2.64 -5.25
CA ALA A 223 19.09 -3.95 -5.26
C ALA A 223 18.08 -5.10 -5.19
N THR A 224 16.96 -4.89 -4.50
CA THR A 224 15.95 -5.93 -4.26
C THR A 224 14.57 -5.46 -4.66
N VAL A 225 13.88 -6.28 -5.47
CA VAL A 225 12.48 -6.03 -5.83
C VAL A 225 11.69 -7.31 -5.59
N THR A 226 10.61 -7.21 -4.81
CA THR A 226 9.72 -8.33 -4.46
C THR A 226 8.32 -8.13 -5.04
N GLY A 227 7.54 -9.20 -5.13
CA GLY A 227 6.18 -9.15 -5.68
C GLY A 227 6.11 -9.24 -7.21
N MET A 228 7.13 -9.80 -7.88
CA MET A 228 7.15 -10.01 -9.33
C MET A 228 6.28 -11.20 -9.81
N GLU A 229 5.75 -12.01 -8.89
CA GLU A 229 5.00 -13.25 -9.16
C GLU A 229 3.77 -13.06 -10.09
N SER A 230 3.16 -11.87 -10.07
CA SER A 230 1.97 -11.51 -10.86
C SER A 230 2.26 -10.68 -12.10
N VAL A 231 3.53 -10.34 -12.34
CA VAL A 231 3.93 -9.45 -13.44
C VAL A 231 4.01 -10.25 -14.74
N VAL A 232 3.31 -9.81 -15.78
CA VAL A 232 3.27 -10.43 -17.11
C VAL A 232 4.00 -9.62 -18.18
N SER A 233 4.25 -8.32 -17.96
CA SER A 233 5.05 -7.51 -18.88
C SER A 233 5.86 -6.42 -18.20
N PHE A 234 6.96 -6.06 -18.87
CA PHE A 234 7.88 -5.01 -18.49
C PHE A 234 7.97 -3.96 -19.59
N GLY A 235 7.65 -2.72 -19.27
CA GLY A 235 7.71 -1.57 -20.18
C GLY A 235 9.14 -1.16 -20.53
N ALA A 236 9.25 -0.26 -21.50
CA ALA A 236 10.52 0.25 -21.99
C ALA A 236 11.30 0.95 -20.85
N SER A 237 12.59 0.66 -20.73
CA SER A 237 13.48 1.22 -19.69
C SER A 237 13.00 1.03 -18.24
N SER A 238 12.06 0.11 -17.97
CA SER A 238 11.41 -0.03 -16.65
C SER A 238 12.36 -0.24 -15.48
N PHE A 239 13.51 -0.90 -15.69
CA PHE A 239 14.58 -1.12 -14.72
C PHE A 239 15.96 -0.67 -15.24
N GLU A 240 16.01 0.24 -16.21
CA GLU A 240 17.28 0.75 -16.76
C GLU A 240 18.14 1.37 -15.64
N SER A 241 19.43 1.05 -15.61
CA SER A 241 20.41 1.60 -14.65
C SER A 241 20.06 1.35 -13.17
N THR A 242 19.62 0.12 -12.84
CA THR A 242 19.38 -0.33 -11.47
C THR A 242 20.49 -1.24 -10.94
N ALA A 243 20.46 -1.54 -9.64
CA ALA A 243 21.46 -2.37 -8.97
C ALA A 243 20.94 -3.77 -8.60
N LEU A 244 19.94 -4.27 -9.34
CA LEU A 244 19.31 -5.56 -9.07
C LEU A 244 20.36 -6.67 -8.98
N THR A 245 20.40 -7.37 -7.85
CA THR A 245 21.36 -8.45 -7.60
C THR A 245 20.90 -9.78 -8.19
N SER A 246 19.59 -9.94 -8.35
CA SER A 246 18.95 -11.11 -8.93
C SER A 246 17.71 -10.69 -9.72
N LEU A 247 17.46 -11.38 -10.82
CA LEU A 247 16.28 -11.18 -11.64
C LEU A 247 15.55 -12.51 -11.78
N VAL A 248 14.37 -12.61 -11.19
CA VAL A 248 13.51 -13.80 -11.24
C VAL A 248 12.19 -13.40 -11.86
N PHE A 249 11.91 -13.96 -13.02
CA PHE A 249 10.68 -13.68 -13.76
C PHE A 249 9.58 -14.65 -13.37
N ALA A 250 8.33 -14.17 -13.39
CA ALA A 250 7.17 -15.06 -13.35
C ALA A 250 7.12 -15.95 -14.60
N LYS A 251 6.45 -17.10 -14.49
CA LYS A 251 6.36 -18.08 -15.58
C LYS A 251 5.63 -17.56 -16.83
N GLU A 252 4.69 -16.64 -16.64
CA GLU A 252 3.75 -16.18 -17.68
C GLU A 252 4.14 -14.80 -18.26
N VAL A 253 5.41 -14.39 -18.17
CA VAL A 253 5.88 -13.13 -18.76
C VAL A 253 5.84 -13.21 -20.29
N THR A 254 5.12 -12.29 -20.93
CA THR A 254 4.91 -12.27 -22.39
C THR A 254 5.68 -11.15 -23.10
N GLN A 255 6.10 -10.11 -22.39
CA GLN A 255 6.73 -8.94 -23.00
C GLN A 255 7.90 -8.38 -22.17
N LEU A 256 9.01 -8.12 -22.84
CA LEU A 256 10.16 -7.34 -22.38
C LEU A 256 10.32 -6.12 -23.30
N GLY A 257 10.01 -4.92 -22.81
CA GLY A 257 10.11 -3.68 -23.57
C GLY A 257 11.54 -3.26 -23.88
N ASN A 258 11.70 -2.31 -24.81
CA ASN A 258 13.01 -1.80 -25.20
C ASN A 258 13.79 -1.28 -23.99
N MET A 259 15.06 -1.68 -23.85
CA MET A 259 15.95 -1.26 -22.75
C MET A 259 15.43 -1.60 -21.34
N ALA A 260 14.44 -2.49 -21.20
CA ALA A 260 13.77 -2.74 -19.91
C ALA A 260 14.74 -3.04 -18.76
N PHE A 261 15.84 -3.75 -19.03
CA PHE A 261 16.85 -4.14 -18.06
C PHE A 261 18.25 -3.68 -18.49
N LYS A 262 18.35 -2.52 -19.16
CA LYS A 262 19.64 -2.00 -19.63
C LYS A 262 20.49 -1.52 -18.46
N SER A 263 21.77 -1.85 -18.44
CA SER A 263 22.78 -1.37 -17.50
C SER A 263 22.52 -1.78 -16.04
N LEU A 264 22.11 -3.04 -15.84
CA LEU A 264 22.05 -3.65 -14.51
C LEU A 264 23.45 -3.87 -13.95
N SER A 265 23.74 -3.21 -12.83
CA SER A 265 25.11 -3.12 -12.31
C SER A 265 25.59 -4.30 -11.46
N ALA A 266 24.68 -5.21 -11.09
CA ALA A 266 24.97 -6.29 -10.12
C ALA A 266 24.55 -7.70 -10.55
N VAL A 267 23.63 -7.86 -11.52
CA VAL A 267 23.13 -9.17 -11.94
C VAL A 267 24.22 -9.99 -12.64
N THR A 268 24.34 -11.27 -12.30
CA THR A 268 25.41 -12.15 -12.81
C THR A 268 24.92 -13.27 -13.73
N GLU A 269 23.64 -13.61 -13.62
CA GLU A 269 22.98 -14.69 -14.35
C GLU A 269 21.62 -14.17 -14.84
N LEU A 270 21.34 -14.35 -16.14
CA LEU A 270 20.06 -13.99 -16.74
C LEU A 270 19.33 -15.26 -17.17
N LEU A 271 18.17 -15.53 -16.57
CA LEU A 271 17.26 -16.59 -16.99
C LEU A 271 16.07 -15.93 -17.70
N ILE A 272 16.18 -15.76 -19.01
CA ILE A 272 15.23 -14.95 -19.79
C ILE A 272 13.98 -15.80 -20.08
N PRO A 273 12.77 -15.34 -19.70
CA PRO A 273 11.54 -16.08 -19.95
C PRO A 273 11.25 -16.10 -21.46
N THR A 274 10.45 -17.09 -21.89
CA THR A 274 9.98 -17.11 -23.28
C THR A 274 8.93 -16.01 -23.46
N VAL A 275 9.20 -15.05 -24.33
CA VAL A 275 8.34 -13.88 -24.54
C VAL A 275 7.81 -13.83 -25.97
N THR A 276 6.63 -13.26 -26.16
CA THR A 276 6.07 -12.96 -27.49
C THR A 276 6.60 -11.64 -28.04
N GLU A 277 6.91 -10.70 -27.14
CA GLU A 277 7.47 -9.40 -27.49
C GLU A 277 8.81 -9.22 -26.80
N PHE A 278 9.89 -9.32 -27.57
CA PHE A 278 11.26 -9.11 -27.10
C PHE A 278 11.80 -7.82 -27.71
N GLY A 279 11.87 -6.76 -26.89
CA GLY A 279 12.36 -5.44 -27.29
C GLY A 279 13.85 -5.40 -27.60
N THR A 280 14.34 -4.26 -28.06
CA THR A 280 15.76 -4.04 -28.37
C THR A 280 16.53 -3.56 -27.14
N HIS A 281 17.85 -3.81 -27.11
CA HIS A 281 18.77 -3.34 -26.08
C HIS A 281 18.38 -3.73 -24.64
N VAL A 282 17.65 -4.83 -24.47
CA VAL A 282 17.01 -5.19 -23.18
C VAL A 282 18.02 -5.37 -22.06
N PHE A 283 19.19 -5.94 -22.32
CA PHE A 283 20.26 -6.20 -21.35
C PHE A 283 21.57 -5.50 -21.76
N GLU A 284 21.48 -4.37 -22.48
CA GLU A 284 22.66 -3.62 -22.93
C GLU A 284 23.47 -3.10 -21.72
N ASN A 285 24.79 -3.26 -21.76
CA ASN A 285 25.76 -2.86 -20.73
C ASN A 285 25.54 -3.53 -19.36
N ASP A 286 24.98 -4.74 -19.34
CA ASP A 286 24.91 -5.56 -18.12
C ASP A 286 26.27 -6.22 -17.83
N GLU A 287 27.26 -5.40 -17.47
CA GLU A 287 28.68 -5.76 -17.38
C GLU A 287 29.03 -6.85 -16.35
N LYS A 288 28.10 -7.24 -15.48
CA LYS A 288 28.32 -8.32 -14.50
C LYS A 288 27.78 -9.67 -14.97
N VAL A 289 26.96 -9.70 -16.01
CA VAL A 289 26.38 -10.94 -16.53
C VAL A 289 27.49 -11.82 -17.07
N THR A 290 27.52 -13.06 -16.61
CA THR A 290 28.45 -14.09 -17.06
C THR A 290 27.78 -15.16 -17.92
N HIS A 291 26.47 -15.34 -17.73
CA HIS A 291 25.67 -16.31 -18.45
C HIS A 291 24.26 -15.75 -18.71
N ALA A 292 23.76 -15.99 -19.91
CA ALA A 292 22.38 -15.69 -20.29
C ALA A 292 21.72 -16.93 -20.92
N ASP A 293 20.57 -17.33 -20.40
CA ASP A 293 19.73 -18.38 -20.98
C ASP A 293 18.52 -17.77 -21.70
N LEU A 294 18.40 -18.01 -22.99
CA LEU A 294 17.30 -17.53 -23.84
C LEU A 294 16.03 -18.39 -23.74
N ALA A 295 16.05 -19.48 -22.96
CA ALA A 295 14.96 -20.43 -22.86
C ALA A 295 14.50 -20.92 -24.25
N THR A 296 13.28 -20.56 -24.69
CA THR A 296 12.75 -20.95 -26.01
C THR A 296 12.49 -19.79 -26.95
N ASN A 297 13.07 -18.61 -26.68
CA ASN A 297 12.95 -17.44 -27.52
C ASN A 297 13.47 -17.70 -28.95
N THR A 298 12.74 -17.19 -29.94
CA THR A 298 13.05 -17.42 -31.36
C THR A 298 13.85 -16.29 -31.99
N VAL A 299 14.07 -15.20 -31.27
CA VAL A 299 14.79 -14.02 -31.77
C VAL A 299 15.74 -13.49 -30.70
N ILE A 300 16.88 -12.96 -31.13
CA ILE A 300 17.77 -12.12 -30.32
C ILE A 300 17.73 -10.72 -30.94
N PRO A 301 16.96 -9.78 -30.35
CA PRO A 301 16.79 -8.43 -30.87
C PRO A 301 18.08 -7.61 -30.92
N GLU A 302 18.00 -6.45 -31.59
CA GLU A 302 19.12 -5.55 -31.76
C GLU A 302 19.69 -5.14 -30.41
N GLY A 303 21.01 -5.21 -30.26
CA GLY A 303 21.71 -4.73 -29.06
C GLY A 303 21.41 -5.50 -27.76
N THR A 304 20.73 -6.66 -27.81
CA THR A 304 20.23 -7.36 -26.60
C THR A 304 21.28 -7.51 -25.50
N PHE A 305 22.51 -7.93 -25.84
CA PHE A 305 23.62 -8.09 -24.91
C PHE A 305 24.79 -7.14 -25.22
N LYS A 306 24.53 -6.05 -25.96
CA LYS A 306 25.58 -5.11 -26.34
C LYS A 306 26.32 -4.61 -25.10
N GLY A 307 27.65 -4.66 -25.08
CA GLY A 307 28.46 -4.21 -23.95
C GLY A 307 28.44 -5.12 -22.71
N CYS A 308 27.89 -6.33 -22.78
CA CYS A 308 27.99 -7.33 -21.72
C CYS A 308 29.42 -7.91 -21.66
N THR A 309 30.37 -7.13 -21.16
CA THR A 309 31.81 -7.41 -21.25
C THR A 309 32.26 -8.68 -20.53
N LYS A 310 31.48 -9.17 -19.56
CA LYS A 310 31.75 -10.41 -18.82
C LYS A 310 30.93 -11.61 -19.27
N LEU A 311 30.06 -11.45 -20.26
CA LEU A 311 29.25 -12.55 -20.77
C LEU A 311 30.18 -13.59 -21.38
N MET A 312 30.18 -14.79 -20.81
CA MET A 312 31.04 -15.89 -21.27
C MET A 312 30.25 -16.93 -22.06
N ASN A 313 28.94 -17.01 -21.83
CA ASN A 313 28.09 -18.03 -22.43
C ASN A 313 26.66 -17.54 -22.65
N VAL A 314 26.07 -17.98 -23.76
CA VAL A 314 24.65 -17.82 -24.07
C VAL A 314 24.03 -19.19 -24.39
N SER A 315 23.03 -19.62 -23.63
CA SER A 315 22.29 -20.87 -23.84
C SER A 315 20.87 -20.64 -24.37
N GLY A 316 20.14 -21.72 -24.65
CA GLY A 316 18.77 -21.65 -25.16
C GLY A 316 18.67 -21.20 -26.63
N THR A 317 19.77 -21.25 -27.39
CA THR A 317 19.84 -20.74 -28.77
C THR A 317 19.23 -21.67 -29.83
N GLN A 318 18.77 -22.88 -29.45
CA GLN A 318 18.34 -23.93 -30.39
C GLN A 318 17.10 -23.56 -31.21
N LYS A 319 16.26 -22.65 -30.70
CA LYS A 319 15.04 -22.18 -31.37
C LYS A 319 15.22 -20.82 -32.05
N VAL A 320 16.39 -20.20 -31.92
CA VAL A 320 16.65 -18.87 -32.49
C VAL A 320 16.63 -18.95 -34.01
N THR A 321 15.68 -18.21 -34.61
CA THR A 321 15.51 -18.00 -36.04
C THR A 321 16.22 -16.76 -36.54
N SER A 322 16.41 -15.74 -35.69
CA SER A 322 17.11 -14.51 -36.08
C SER A 322 17.95 -13.90 -34.96
N VAL A 323 19.17 -13.48 -35.29
CA VAL A 323 20.03 -12.63 -34.47
C VAL A 323 20.18 -11.28 -35.18
N ALA A 324 19.80 -10.20 -34.51
CA ALA A 324 19.83 -8.84 -35.09
C ALA A 324 21.20 -8.16 -34.94
N ASN A 325 21.32 -6.94 -35.50
CA ASN A 325 22.55 -6.15 -35.42
C ASN A 325 22.95 -5.90 -33.95
N ASP A 326 24.26 -5.84 -33.70
CA ASP A 326 24.85 -5.50 -32.40
C ASP A 326 24.40 -6.36 -31.19
N ALA A 327 23.69 -7.47 -31.41
CA ALA A 327 23.20 -8.34 -30.34
C ALA A 327 24.29 -8.76 -29.33
N PHE A 328 25.53 -8.95 -29.79
CA PHE A 328 26.70 -9.34 -29.00
C PHE A 328 27.88 -8.36 -29.13
N SER A 329 27.67 -7.17 -29.72
CA SER A 329 28.71 -6.15 -29.86
C SER A 329 29.30 -5.78 -28.49
N GLY A 330 30.63 -5.81 -28.33
CA GLY A 330 31.29 -5.51 -27.06
C GLY A 330 31.25 -6.63 -26.01
N CYS A 331 30.71 -7.81 -26.33
CA CYS A 331 30.79 -9.01 -25.48
C CYS A 331 32.19 -9.64 -25.52
N THR A 332 33.20 -8.92 -25.00
CA THR A 332 34.61 -9.28 -25.15
C THR A 332 35.04 -10.58 -24.44
N ALA A 333 34.28 -11.05 -23.45
CA ALA A 333 34.51 -12.36 -22.80
C ALA A 333 33.80 -13.52 -23.52
N LEU A 334 32.87 -13.24 -24.43
CA LEU A 334 32.13 -14.25 -25.19
C LEU A 334 32.96 -14.63 -26.41
N GLU A 335 33.92 -15.53 -26.23
CA GLU A 335 34.83 -15.93 -27.31
C GLU A 335 34.15 -16.81 -28.37
N SER A 336 33.15 -17.59 -27.96
CA SER A 336 32.49 -18.59 -28.79
C SER A 336 30.97 -18.49 -28.67
N ILE A 337 30.26 -18.67 -29.79
CA ILE A 337 28.79 -18.70 -29.82
C ILE A 337 28.30 -19.97 -30.52
N ASN A 338 27.25 -20.59 -29.97
CA ASN A 338 26.55 -21.73 -30.56
C ASN A 338 25.21 -21.29 -31.14
N LEU A 339 24.98 -21.56 -32.43
CA LEU A 339 23.72 -21.30 -33.11
C LEU A 339 23.27 -22.55 -33.91
N TYR A 340 21.96 -22.68 -34.10
CA TYR A 340 21.35 -23.90 -34.66
C TYR A 340 20.41 -23.58 -35.81
N SER A 341 20.17 -24.54 -36.70
CA SER A 341 18.93 -24.54 -37.50
C SER A 341 17.74 -24.59 -36.53
N PRO A 342 16.75 -23.67 -36.61
CA PRO A 342 16.23 -23.04 -37.83
C PRO A 342 16.71 -21.59 -38.12
N LEU A 343 17.89 -21.15 -37.67
CA LEU A 343 18.41 -19.81 -37.94
C LEU A 343 18.37 -19.42 -39.43
N THR A 344 17.61 -18.38 -39.78
CA THR A 344 17.47 -17.84 -41.13
C THR A 344 18.14 -16.48 -41.32
N SER A 345 18.37 -15.73 -40.24
CA SER A 345 19.01 -14.42 -40.26
C SER A 345 20.05 -14.26 -39.17
N LEU A 346 21.29 -13.92 -39.54
CA LEU A 346 22.35 -13.51 -38.62
C LEU A 346 22.85 -12.16 -39.11
N LEU A 347 22.48 -11.08 -38.42
CA LEU A 347 22.87 -9.71 -38.77
C LEU A 347 23.96 -9.16 -37.83
N ASP A 348 24.21 -9.79 -36.69
CA ASP A 348 25.38 -9.45 -35.88
C ASP A 348 26.67 -9.83 -36.64
N PRO A 349 27.62 -8.90 -36.84
CA PRO A 349 28.89 -9.19 -37.50
C PRO A 349 29.83 -10.09 -36.69
N LEU A 350 29.53 -10.34 -35.41
CA LEU A 350 30.32 -11.11 -34.46
C LEU A 350 31.75 -10.56 -34.36
N THR A 351 31.86 -9.24 -34.21
CA THR A 351 33.15 -8.50 -34.23
C THR A 351 34.10 -8.92 -33.12
N ASP A 352 33.57 -9.26 -31.95
CA ASP A 352 34.36 -9.56 -30.75
C ASP A 352 34.57 -11.07 -30.55
N GLN A 353 33.74 -11.90 -31.19
CA GLN A 353 33.80 -13.35 -31.10
C GLN A 353 34.91 -13.90 -32.00
N LYS A 354 35.54 -14.99 -31.54
CA LYS A 354 36.58 -15.72 -32.28
C LYS A 354 36.04 -16.96 -32.97
N ASN A 355 35.01 -17.59 -32.39
CA ASN A 355 34.46 -18.84 -32.90
C ASN A 355 32.93 -18.77 -33.02
N LEU A 356 32.40 -19.31 -34.11
CA LEU A 356 30.98 -19.59 -34.29
C LEU A 356 30.80 -21.09 -34.57
N MET A 357 30.04 -21.76 -33.73
CA MET A 357 29.61 -23.14 -33.92
C MET A 357 28.20 -23.12 -34.49
N PHE A 358 28.05 -23.54 -35.75
CA PHE A 358 26.77 -23.52 -36.43
C PHE A 358 26.26 -24.93 -36.79
N HIS A 359 25.14 -25.31 -36.17
CA HIS A 359 24.50 -26.61 -36.35
C HIS A 359 23.36 -26.54 -37.38
N GLY A 360 23.73 -26.25 -38.62
CA GLY A 360 22.81 -26.30 -39.77
C GLY A 360 23.42 -27.00 -40.97
N THR A 361 22.63 -27.15 -42.03
CA THR A 361 23.05 -27.76 -43.31
C THR A 361 23.43 -26.71 -44.37
N VAL A 362 22.99 -25.47 -44.19
CA VAL A 362 23.23 -24.30 -45.04
C VAL A 362 23.33 -23.04 -44.18
N ALA A 363 24.08 -22.02 -44.62
CA ALA A 363 24.13 -20.72 -43.95
C ALA A 363 22.73 -20.08 -43.86
N PRO A 364 22.50 -19.19 -42.88
CA PRO A 364 21.37 -18.27 -42.87
C PRO A 364 21.24 -17.53 -44.21
N THR A 365 20.00 -17.32 -44.65
CA THR A 365 19.71 -16.64 -45.92
C THR A 365 20.06 -15.16 -45.88
N THR A 366 20.06 -14.57 -44.68
CA THR A 366 20.38 -13.15 -44.45
C THR A 366 21.61 -13.06 -43.56
N LEU A 367 22.64 -12.38 -44.06
CA LEU A 367 23.93 -12.12 -43.42
C LEU A 367 24.22 -10.60 -43.45
N PRO A 368 25.09 -10.06 -42.59
CA PRO A 368 25.31 -8.63 -42.53
C PRO A 368 26.05 -8.12 -43.78
N THR A 369 25.57 -7.02 -44.35
CA THR A 369 26.07 -6.46 -45.62
C THR A 369 26.93 -5.21 -45.45
N GLU A 370 26.60 -4.33 -44.48
CA GLU A 370 27.34 -3.08 -44.27
C GLU A 370 28.64 -3.33 -43.50
N THR A 371 28.55 -4.14 -42.45
CA THR A 371 29.66 -4.64 -41.64
C THR A 371 29.69 -6.16 -41.78
N PRO A 372 30.46 -6.70 -42.75
CA PRO A 372 30.53 -8.15 -42.96
C PRO A 372 30.97 -8.89 -41.70
N LEU A 373 30.64 -10.18 -41.64
CA LEU A 373 31.13 -11.08 -40.58
C LEU A 373 32.64 -10.89 -40.39
N ASN A 374 33.08 -10.92 -39.14
CA ASN A 374 34.48 -10.86 -38.77
C ASN A 374 35.31 -11.83 -39.64
N ALA A 375 36.27 -11.28 -40.39
CA ALA A 375 37.08 -12.05 -41.34
C ALA A 375 38.00 -13.08 -40.64
N ASP A 376 38.31 -12.86 -39.36
CA ASP A 376 39.11 -13.75 -38.53
C ASP A 376 38.25 -14.75 -37.73
N LEU A 377 36.93 -14.77 -37.94
CA LEU A 377 36.01 -15.69 -37.28
C LEU A 377 36.23 -17.12 -37.75
N HIS A 378 36.46 -18.04 -36.82
CA HIS A 378 36.48 -19.48 -37.12
C HIS A 378 35.06 -20.02 -37.08
N ILE A 379 34.50 -20.36 -38.25
CA ILE A 379 33.15 -20.90 -38.35
C ILE A 379 33.22 -22.42 -38.47
N TYR A 380 32.83 -23.10 -37.41
CA TYR A 380 32.76 -24.54 -37.36
C TYR A 380 31.34 -24.99 -37.70
N VAL A 381 31.24 -25.97 -38.58
CA VAL A 381 29.97 -26.52 -39.05
C VAL A 381 30.02 -28.03 -39.03
N THR A 382 28.84 -28.65 -39.01
CA THR A 382 28.75 -30.10 -39.05
C THR A 382 29.18 -30.69 -40.39
N VAL A 383 29.52 -31.98 -40.41
CA VAL A 383 29.79 -32.72 -41.66
C VAL A 383 28.65 -32.61 -42.68
N ASN A 384 27.41 -32.42 -42.19
CA ASN A 384 26.21 -32.28 -43.01
C ASN A 384 26.05 -30.89 -43.64
N TYR A 385 26.90 -29.93 -43.29
CA TYR A 385 26.91 -28.61 -43.92
C TYR A 385 27.42 -28.70 -45.36
N THR A 386 26.64 -28.17 -46.30
CA THR A 386 26.78 -28.49 -47.73
C THR A 386 27.75 -27.56 -48.46
N ALA A 387 27.87 -26.31 -48.03
CA ALA A 387 28.76 -25.32 -48.64
C ALA A 387 30.18 -25.34 -48.03
N SER A 388 31.15 -24.75 -48.74
CA SER A 388 32.52 -24.53 -48.23
C SER A 388 32.69 -23.19 -47.51
N THR A 389 31.67 -22.33 -47.56
CA THR A 389 31.68 -21.01 -46.92
C THR A 389 30.39 -20.75 -46.14
N PHE A 390 30.47 -19.80 -45.21
CA PHE A 390 29.37 -19.19 -44.49
C PHE A 390 29.46 -17.69 -44.75
N GLY A 391 28.66 -17.21 -45.70
CA GLY A 391 28.90 -15.91 -46.34
C GLY A 391 30.25 -15.89 -47.07
N SER A 392 31.10 -14.93 -46.74
CA SER A 392 32.46 -14.78 -47.28
C SER A 392 33.55 -15.53 -46.50
N VAL A 393 33.20 -16.15 -45.36
CA VAL A 393 34.16 -16.81 -44.47
C VAL A 393 34.19 -18.32 -44.75
N ASN A 394 35.37 -18.92 -44.79
CA ASN A 394 35.51 -20.36 -44.99
C ASN A 394 35.05 -21.13 -43.74
N VAL A 395 34.36 -22.25 -43.93
CA VAL A 395 33.92 -23.10 -42.82
C VAL A 395 34.92 -24.22 -42.53
N LEU A 396 34.99 -24.61 -41.27
CA LEU A 396 35.75 -25.76 -40.77
C LEU A 396 34.77 -26.88 -40.44
N LYS A 397 34.86 -28.02 -41.13
CA LYS A 397 33.94 -29.14 -40.90
C LYS A 397 34.38 -29.94 -39.67
N ALA A 398 33.60 -29.86 -38.60
CA ALA A 398 33.75 -30.69 -37.43
C ALA A 398 33.14 -32.07 -37.68
N GLY A 399 33.97 -33.12 -37.60
CA GLY A 399 33.56 -34.53 -37.75
C GLY A 399 33.56 -35.27 -36.42
N CYS A 400 33.19 -34.60 -35.34
CA CYS A 400 33.28 -35.16 -34.00
C CYS A 400 32.03 -35.98 -33.66
N THR A 401 32.21 -37.08 -32.92
CA THR A 401 31.10 -37.87 -32.38
C THR A 401 30.53 -37.21 -31.12
N ASN A 402 29.37 -37.67 -30.63
CA ASN A 402 28.75 -37.15 -29.40
C ASN A 402 29.63 -37.27 -28.14
N PHE A 403 30.72 -38.05 -28.20
CA PHE A 403 31.68 -38.24 -27.10
C PHE A 403 33.00 -37.45 -27.30
N GLN A 404 33.07 -36.61 -28.33
CA GLN A 404 34.29 -35.90 -28.71
C GLN A 404 34.05 -34.44 -29.05
N CYS A 405 34.96 -33.59 -28.60
CA CYS A 405 34.87 -32.15 -28.65
C CYS A 405 35.97 -31.53 -29.54
N VAL A 406 35.62 -30.52 -30.34
CA VAL A 406 36.47 -29.76 -31.26
C VAL A 406 37.42 -28.87 -30.48
N ASP A 407 38.72 -29.18 -30.53
CA ASP A 407 39.77 -28.35 -29.93
C ASP A 407 39.83 -26.96 -30.58
N VAL A 408 39.63 -25.89 -29.81
CA VAL A 408 39.81 -24.49 -30.24
C VAL A 408 41.07 -23.84 -29.64
N SER A 409 41.89 -24.59 -28.88
CA SER A 409 43.14 -24.09 -28.28
C SER A 409 44.14 -23.61 -29.31
N GLU A 410 44.18 -24.29 -30.46
CA GLU A 410 45.28 -24.18 -31.40
C GLU A 410 44.80 -23.52 -32.68
N PRO A 411 45.46 -22.44 -33.13
CA PRO A 411 45.25 -21.95 -34.47
C PRO A 411 45.62 -23.06 -35.46
N VAL A 412 44.80 -23.23 -36.48
CA VAL A 412 45.11 -24.05 -37.65
C VAL A 412 46.46 -23.58 -38.20
N THR A 413 47.54 -24.28 -37.89
CA THR A 413 48.89 -23.96 -38.38
C THR A 413 49.22 -24.90 -39.55
N PRO A 414 49.57 -24.37 -40.73
CA PRO A 414 49.81 -22.97 -41.06
C PRO A 414 48.51 -22.17 -41.30
N PRO A 415 48.55 -20.82 -41.24
CA PRO A 415 47.48 -19.98 -41.77
C PRO A 415 47.41 -20.25 -43.28
N SER A 416 46.55 -21.17 -43.70
CA SER A 416 46.47 -21.49 -45.12
C SER A 416 45.94 -20.26 -45.84
N PRO A 417 46.62 -19.78 -46.90
CA PRO A 417 46.03 -18.87 -47.85
C PRO A 417 44.70 -19.46 -48.29
N ALA A 418 43.70 -18.60 -48.51
CA ALA A 418 42.30 -18.91 -48.81
C ALA A 418 42.03 -19.77 -50.08
N GLY A 419 42.96 -20.62 -50.52
CA GLY A 419 42.87 -21.44 -51.73
C GLY A 419 43.31 -22.90 -51.61
N LYS A 420 43.54 -23.47 -50.40
CA LYS A 420 43.97 -24.89 -50.31
C LYS A 420 43.31 -25.81 -49.29
N LEU A 421 42.32 -25.36 -48.51
CA LEU A 421 41.64 -26.24 -47.53
C LEU A 421 40.14 -26.37 -47.80
N ALA A 422 39.76 -26.51 -49.07
CA ALA A 422 38.44 -27.06 -49.39
C ALA A 422 38.46 -28.58 -49.06
N GLY A 423 38.21 -28.92 -47.80
CA GLY A 423 37.97 -30.30 -47.36
C GLY A 423 39.12 -31.07 -46.71
N GLU A 424 40.25 -30.43 -46.38
CA GLU A 424 41.41 -31.15 -45.80
C GLU A 424 41.69 -30.86 -44.31
N PHE A 425 41.13 -29.81 -43.72
CA PHE A 425 41.29 -29.56 -42.28
C PHE A 425 40.06 -30.01 -41.50
N THR A 426 40.20 -31.14 -40.81
CA THR A 426 39.27 -31.58 -39.78
C THR A 426 39.80 -31.06 -38.44
N PRO A 427 39.04 -30.23 -37.70
CA PRO A 427 39.41 -29.82 -36.35
C PRO A 427 39.71 -31.03 -35.47
N ASN A 428 40.69 -30.90 -34.57
CA ASN A 428 41.08 -32.00 -33.70
C ASN A 428 39.94 -32.32 -32.72
N CYS A 429 39.30 -33.47 -32.89
CA CYS A 429 38.31 -33.98 -31.94
C CYS A 429 39.03 -34.64 -30.76
N LYS A 430 38.92 -34.07 -29.57
CA LYS A 430 39.42 -34.66 -28.32
C LYS A 430 38.31 -35.45 -27.63
N ALA A 431 38.65 -36.59 -27.04
CA ALA A 431 37.71 -37.30 -26.18
C ALA A 431 37.44 -36.47 -24.91
N CYS A 432 36.18 -36.39 -24.51
CA CYS A 432 35.83 -35.76 -23.24
C CYS A 432 36.28 -36.67 -22.09
N ASP A 433 36.97 -36.12 -21.09
CA ASP A 433 37.36 -36.88 -19.89
C ASP A 433 36.12 -37.36 -19.12
N THR A 434 36.23 -38.49 -18.40
CA THR A 434 35.12 -39.19 -17.72
C THR A 434 34.40 -38.42 -16.60
N ASP A 435 34.68 -37.13 -16.42
CA ASP A 435 34.07 -36.26 -15.39
C ASP A 435 33.66 -34.87 -15.93
N PHE A 436 33.63 -34.65 -17.27
CA PHE A 436 33.54 -33.32 -17.90
C PHE A 436 32.82 -33.29 -19.28
N LEU A 437 31.76 -32.47 -19.50
CA LEU A 437 31.18 -32.19 -20.87
C LEU A 437 30.56 -30.77 -21.21
N SER A 438 31.34 -29.82 -21.83
CA SER A 438 31.42 -28.31 -22.05
C SER A 438 30.25 -27.26 -22.12
N ILE A 439 30.23 -26.12 -21.36
CA ILE A 439 29.34 -24.89 -21.59
C ILE A 439 30.26 -23.69 -21.77
N ASP A 440 31.41 -23.97 -22.40
CA ASP A 440 32.43 -23.01 -22.87
C ASP A 440 33.65 -22.81 -21.94
N GLY A 441 34.22 -23.88 -21.33
CA GLY A 441 35.16 -23.74 -20.20
C GLY A 441 36.59 -24.31 -20.29
N ALA A 442 37.04 -24.87 -21.42
CA ALA A 442 38.46 -25.13 -21.76
C ALA A 442 38.52 -25.76 -23.15
N ASN A 443 38.86 -24.96 -24.16
CA ASN A 443 39.30 -25.32 -25.51
C ASN A 443 38.67 -26.52 -26.27
N TYR A 444 37.49 -27.07 -25.96
CA TYR A 444 36.94 -28.20 -26.74
C TYR A 444 35.39 -28.21 -26.88
N TYR A 445 34.80 -28.47 -28.08
CA TYR A 445 33.32 -28.47 -28.35
C TYR A 445 32.68 -29.70 -29.08
N CYS A 446 31.72 -30.45 -28.49
CA CYS A 446 31.03 -31.57 -29.16
C CYS A 446 29.78 -31.15 -29.95
N GLU A 447 29.41 -31.95 -30.97
CA GLU A 447 28.13 -31.87 -31.68
C GLU A 447 26.96 -32.57 -30.94
N TYR A 448 25.81 -31.89 -30.98
CA TYR A 448 24.45 -32.40 -30.76
C TYR A 448 24.16 -32.96 -29.34
N ASP A 449 23.72 -32.02 -28.47
CA ASP A 449 23.00 -32.20 -27.20
C ASP A 449 23.80 -32.32 -25.88
N MET A 450 25.04 -31.83 -25.77
CA MET A 450 25.70 -31.73 -24.45
C MET A 450 26.60 -30.52 -24.34
N THR A 451 26.06 -29.41 -23.81
CA THR A 451 26.87 -28.22 -23.59
C THR A 451 26.96 -27.72 -22.12
N VAL A 452 27.38 -28.46 -21.04
CA VAL A 452 28.14 -27.96 -19.82
C VAL A 452 29.17 -28.87 -19.14
N CYS A 453 30.46 -28.54 -19.22
CA CYS A 453 31.55 -29.21 -18.49
C CYS A 453 31.53 -28.67 -17.07
N LYS A 454 30.63 -29.19 -16.23
CA LYS A 454 30.73 -29.09 -14.78
C LYS A 454 30.57 -30.50 -14.23
N LYS A 455 31.28 -30.80 -13.13
CA LYS A 455 31.25 -32.11 -12.45
C LYS A 455 29.81 -32.61 -12.47
N ALA A 456 29.57 -33.76 -13.10
CA ALA A 456 28.24 -34.35 -13.13
C ALA A 456 27.72 -34.38 -11.68
N ARG A 457 26.67 -33.61 -11.40
CA ARG A 457 25.85 -33.93 -10.23
C ARG A 457 25.28 -35.31 -10.53
N ASP A 458 25.38 -36.21 -9.56
CA ASP A 458 24.88 -37.56 -9.71
C ASP A 458 23.49 -37.49 -10.36
N ASN A 459 23.35 -38.18 -11.49
CA ASN A 459 22.09 -38.40 -12.18
C ASN A 459 21.46 -37.23 -12.99
N CYS A 460 22.22 -36.17 -13.28
CA CYS A 460 21.79 -35.05 -14.14
C CYS A 460 22.16 -35.28 -15.63
N LYS A 461 21.21 -35.06 -16.55
CA LYS A 461 21.34 -35.20 -18.02
C LYS A 461 21.69 -33.87 -18.73
N VAL A 462 21.07 -32.76 -18.33
CA VAL A 462 21.37 -31.41 -18.85
C VAL A 462 21.59 -30.49 -17.65
N CYS A 463 22.69 -29.74 -17.63
CA CYS A 463 22.98 -28.75 -16.59
C CYS A 463 23.31 -27.38 -17.22
N ALA A 464 23.34 -26.31 -16.41
CA ALA A 464 23.94 -24.98 -16.69
C ALA A 464 24.43 -24.41 -15.36
N VAL A 465 25.64 -23.86 -15.31
CA VAL A 465 26.20 -23.12 -14.15
C VAL A 465 25.85 -23.69 -12.74
N ASP A 466 26.17 -24.97 -12.48
CA ASP A 466 25.90 -25.71 -11.20
C ASP A 466 24.42 -26.05 -10.89
N LYS A 467 23.51 -25.82 -11.85
CA LYS A 467 22.10 -26.17 -11.82
C LYS A 467 21.81 -27.28 -12.84
N CYS A 468 20.94 -28.22 -12.49
CA CYS A 468 20.42 -29.25 -13.39
C CYS A 468 19.07 -28.81 -14.00
N TYR A 469 18.87 -29.08 -15.29
CA TYR A 469 17.67 -28.73 -16.06
C TYR A 469 16.98 -29.95 -16.69
N GLN A 470 17.67 -31.09 -16.76
CA GLN A 470 17.08 -32.36 -17.18
C GLN A 470 17.80 -33.51 -16.49
N CYS A 471 17.06 -34.55 -16.08
CA CYS A 471 17.63 -35.70 -15.38
C CYS A 471 17.87 -36.91 -16.29
N ASN A 472 18.75 -37.82 -15.86
CA ASN A 472 18.97 -39.12 -16.51
C ASN A 472 17.68 -39.97 -16.49
N GLU A 473 17.63 -41.02 -17.31
CA GLU A 473 16.48 -41.94 -17.31
C GLU A 473 16.18 -42.45 -15.90
N ASN A 474 14.91 -42.37 -15.49
CA ASN A 474 14.40 -42.75 -14.16
C ASN A 474 14.74 -41.80 -12.98
N MET A 475 15.14 -40.55 -13.28
CA MET A 475 15.49 -39.54 -12.28
C MET A 475 14.62 -38.29 -12.46
N TYR A 476 14.38 -37.50 -11.40
CA TYR A 476 13.41 -36.41 -11.41
C TYR A 476 14.04 -35.07 -11.01
N LEU A 477 13.67 -34.00 -11.72
CA LEU A 477 14.21 -32.66 -11.51
C LEU A 477 13.45 -31.90 -10.41
N GLU A 478 14.15 -31.51 -9.35
CA GLU A 478 13.67 -30.51 -8.39
C GLU A 478 14.03 -29.11 -8.88
N GLN A 479 12.99 -28.36 -9.29
CA GLN A 479 13.17 -27.06 -9.94
C GLN A 479 13.80 -26.03 -9.01
N ASP A 480 13.44 -26.04 -7.72
CA ASP A 480 13.84 -25.01 -6.74
C ASP A 480 15.33 -25.03 -6.38
N ILE A 481 15.97 -26.20 -6.43
CA ILE A 481 17.40 -26.36 -6.14
C ILE A 481 18.21 -26.87 -7.33
N SER A 482 17.52 -27.08 -8.46
CA SER A 482 18.06 -27.56 -9.73
C SER A 482 18.93 -28.82 -9.53
N LYS A 483 18.37 -29.86 -8.91
CA LYS A 483 19.01 -31.16 -8.66
C LYS A 483 18.17 -32.32 -9.18
N CYS A 484 18.85 -33.39 -9.59
CA CYS A 484 18.21 -34.64 -9.95
C CYS A 484 18.24 -35.61 -8.79
N VAL A 485 17.06 -36.13 -8.45
CA VAL A 485 16.88 -37.01 -7.31
C VAL A 485 16.12 -38.26 -7.75
N SER A 486 16.50 -39.40 -7.17
CA SER A 486 15.85 -40.69 -7.49
C SER A 486 14.48 -40.77 -6.83
N GLU A 487 14.27 -39.95 -5.81
CA GLU A 487 13.03 -39.73 -5.07
C GLU A 487 12.92 -38.23 -4.78
N CYS A 488 11.76 -37.63 -5.04
CA CYS A 488 11.51 -36.22 -4.74
C CYS A 488 11.45 -35.99 -3.22
N GLU A 489 11.97 -34.87 -2.74
CA GLU A 489 11.88 -34.47 -1.34
C GLU A 489 10.43 -34.21 -0.89
N ASP A 490 10.26 -34.10 0.43
CA ASP A 490 8.97 -33.83 1.04
C ASP A 490 8.36 -32.53 0.46
N GLY A 491 7.11 -32.62 0.00
CA GLY A 491 6.39 -31.53 -0.68
C GLY A 491 6.31 -31.69 -2.20
N TYR A 492 6.96 -32.70 -2.78
CA TYR A 492 6.98 -32.93 -4.23
C TYR A 492 6.69 -34.41 -4.60
N TYR A 493 6.22 -34.67 -5.82
CA TYR A 493 6.00 -36.01 -6.39
C TYR A 493 6.52 -36.14 -7.82
N LYS A 494 6.69 -37.38 -8.27
CA LYS A 494 7.20 -37.73 -9.60
C LYS A 494 6.14 -37.51 -10.69
N ASP A 495 6.38 -36.66 -11.68
CA ASP A 495 5.55 -36.61 -12.89
C ASP A 495 5.78 -37.89 -13.72
N THR A 496 4.84 -38.83 -13.65
CA THR A 496 4.85 -40.07 -14.45
C THR A 496 3.96 -40.01 -15.68
N VAL A 497 3.29 -38.87 -15.92
CA VAL A 497 2.30 -38.70 -17.00
C VAL A 497 2.95 -38.05 -18.22
N ASN A 498 3.79 -37.02 -18.03
CA ASN A 498 4.63 -36.49 -19.10
C ASN A 498 5.95 -37.27 -19.17
N LEU A 499 5.97 -38.32 -20.00
CA LEU A 499 7.16 -39.15 -20.27
C LEU A 499 8.32 -38.40 -20.93
N THR A 500 8.17 -37.12 -21.24
CA THR A 500 9.17 -36.29 -21.92
C THR A 500 10.03 -35.47 -20.95
N ASN A 501 9.52 -35.10 -19.77
CA ASN A 501 10.23 -34.28 -18.78
C ASN A 501 9.94 -34.77 -17.35
N PHE A 502 10.76 -35.70 -16.86
CA PHE A 502 10.68 -36.26 -15.50
C PHE A 502 10.96 -35.18 -14.43
N ASN A 503 9.91 -34.50 -13.95
CA ASN A 503 10.00 -33.43 -12.96
C ASN A 503 9.42 -33.85 -11.61
N CYS A 504 9.95 -33.27 -10.54
CA CYS A 504 9.31 -33.25 -9.23
C CYS A 504 8.27 -32.13 -9.23
N MET A 505 7.00 -32.50 -9.21
CA MET A 505 5.86 -31.59 -9.17
C MET A 505 5.42 -31.32 -7.73
N ASN A 506 4.95 -30.11 -7.46
CA ASN A 506 4.46 -29.73 -6.14
C ASN A 506 3.26 -30.59 -5.70
N CYS A 507 3.35 -31.09 -4.48
CA CYS A 507 2.18 -31.55 -3.73
C CYS A 507 1.30 -30.36 -3.34
N MET A 508 0.06 -30.64 -2.94
CA MET A 508 -0.74 -29.68 -2.17
C MET A 508 0.03 -29.16 -0.95
N THR A 509 -0.21 -27.90 -0.59
CA THR A 509 0.48 -27.20 0.50
C THR A 509 0.44 -27.94 1.85
N GLU A 510 -0.62 -28.71 2.11
CA GLU A 510 -0.84 -29.49 3.35
C GLU A 510 -0.07 -30.83 3.38
N CYS A 511 0.47 -31.26 2.24
CA CYS A 511 1.14 -32.55 2.07
C CYS A 511 2.62 -32.49 2.41
N LYS A 512 3.07 -33.55 3.10
CA LYS A 512 4.50 -33.83 3.28
C LYS A 512 5.01 -34.77 2.19
N LYS A 513 4.26 -35.79 1.78
CA LYS A 513 4.56 -36.62 0.60
C LYS A 513 3.29 -36.86 -0.19
N CYS A 514 3.39 -36.96 -1.52
CA CYS A 514 2.24 -37.26 -2.38
C CYS A 514 2.66 -38.12 -3.59
N THR A 515 1.68 -38.74 -4.25
CA THR A 515 1.88 -39.49 -5.52
C THR A 515 1.43 -38.70 -6.74
N GLU A 516 0.57 -37.70 -6.54
CA GLU A 516 0.10 -36.74 -7.54
C GLU A 516 -0.41 -35.48 -6.82
N ASN A 517 -0.63 -34.38 -7.55
CA ASN A 517 -0.99 -33.09 -6.94
C ASN A 517 -2.22 -33.21 -6.03
N THR A 518 -3.16 -34.10 -6.34
CA THR A 518 -4.39 -34.31 -5.57
C THR A 518 -4.35 -35.45 -4.56
N LYS A 519 -3.24 -36.19 -4.43
CA LYS A 519 -3.18 -37.42 -3.65
C LYS A 519 -1.91 -37.53 -2.81
N CYS A 520 -2.04 -37.11 -1.57
CA CYS A 520 -1.08 -37.28 -0.49
C CYS A 520 -0.85 -38.74 -0.11
N THR A 521 0.31 -39.00 0.46
CA THR A 521 0.72 -40.26 1.11
C THR A 521 1.24 -40.03 2.53
N GLU A 522 1.70 -38.82 2.85
CA GLU A 522 2.10 -38.40 4.19
C GLU A 522 1.78 -36.92 4.39
N CYS A 523 1.23 -36.53 5.55
CA CYS A 523 0.88 -35.15 5.85
C CYS A 523 1.95 -34.43 6.65
N LYS A 524 1.94 -33.09 6.64
CA LYS A 524 2.84 -32.28 7.47
C LYS A 524 2.58 -32.52 8.97
N THR A 525 3.57 -32.22 9.81
CA THR A 525 3.55 -32.53 11.25
C THR A 525 2.28 -32.01 11.93
N GLY A 526 1.55 -32.90 12.60
CA GLY A 526 0.29 -32.56 13.24
C GLY A 526 -0.89 -32.54 12.26
N MET A 527 -0.90 -33.44 11.27
CA MET A 527 -2.02 -33.68 10.35
C MET A 527 -2.22 -35.19 10.11
N LEU A 528 -3.44 -35.61 9.77
CA LEU A 528 -3.80 -37.01 9.48
C LEU A 528 -4.16 -37.18 8.00
N ILE A 529 -3.84 -38.33 7.42
CA ILE A 529 -4.14 -38.64 6.01
C ILE A 529 -5.41 -39.47 5.87
N GLU A 530 -6.34 -39.04 5.03
CA GLU A 530 -7.56 -39.77 4.65
C GLU A 530 -7.27 -40.93 3.67
N ASP A 531 -8.13 -41.95 3.63
CA ASP A 531 -8.06 -43.06 2.65
C ASP A 531 -8.10 -42.56 1.19
N THR A 532 -8.62 -41.35 0.95
CA THR A 532 -8.65 -40.66 -0.36
C THR A 532 -7.30 -40.05 -0.75
N GLY A 533 -6.34 -39.97 0.19
CA GLY A 533 -5.07 -39.29 0.02
C GLY A 533 -5.14 -37.78 0.27
N LYS A 534 -6.04 -37.29 1.12
CA LYS A 534 -6.09 -35.86 1.51
C LYS A 534 -5.64 -35.67 2.95
N CYS A 535 -4.94 -34.57 3.23
CA CYS A 535 -4.53 -34.22 4.59
C CYS A 535 -5.57 -33.36 5.31
N THR A 536 -5.80 -33.67 6.58
CA THR A 536 -6.68 -32.94 7.48
C THR A 536 -5.95 -32.60 8.80
N THR A 537 -6.36 -31.53 9.48
CA THR A 537 -5.64 -30.97 10.64
C THR A 537 -5.65 -31.91 11.85
N GLY A 538 -4.51 -32.05 12.52
CA GLY A 538 -4.15 -33.23 13.31
C GLY A 538 -4.58 -33.22 14.76
N SER A 539 -5.89 -33.24 14.97
CA SER A 539 -6.44 -33.83 16.19
C SER A 539 -7.66 -34.72 15.96
N THR A 540 -8.26 -34.76 14.77
CA THR A 540 -9.46 -35.56 14.50
C THR A 540 -9.60 -35.94 13.03
N CYS A 541 -9.84 -37.22 12.74
CA CYS A 541 -10.27 -37.66 11.41
C CYS A 541 -11.66 -37.12 11.06
N PRO A 542 -12.00 -36.98 9.76
CA PRO A 542 -13.35 -36.61 9.35
C PRO A 542 -14.36 -37.65 9.82
N ALA A 543 -15.64 -37.26 9.91
CA ALA A 543 -16.71 -38.20 10.22
C ALA A 543 -16.68 -39.38 9.22
N GLU A 544 -16.97 -40.56 9.73
CA GLU A 544 -16.89 -41.88 9.10
C GLU A 544 -15.48 -42.49 9.04
N TYR A 545 -14.47 -41.81 9.61
CA TYR A 545 -13.11 -42.30 9.71
C TYR A 545 -12.61 -42.26 11.15
N TYR A 546 -11.69 -43.16 11.50
CA TYR A 546 -11.02 -43.18 12.80
C TYR A 546 -9.51 -43.09 12.62
N ALA A 547 -8.85 -42.48 13.61
CA ALA A 547 -7.41 -42.36 13.62
C ALA A 547 -6.79 -43.72 13.96
N ASP A 548 -6.10 -44.30 12.99
CA ASP A 548 -5.25 -45.47 13.16
C ASP A 548 -3.79 -45.03 12.92
N GLY A 549 -3.11 -44.68 14.01
CA GLY A 549 -1.78 -44.08 13.95
C GLY A 549 -1.80 -42.71 13.27
N THR A 550 -1.17 -42.61 12.09
CA THR A 550 -1.10 -41.37 11.29
C THR A 550 -2.15 -41.32 10.17
N THR A 551 -3.02 -42.32 10.05
CA THR A 551 -4.01 -42.47 8.98
C THR A 551 -5.43 -42.43 9.50
N CYS A 552 -6.36 -41.97 8.66
CA CYS A 552 -7.80 -41.99 8.91
C CYS A 552 -8.40 -43.12 8.09
N LYS A 553 -8.76 -44.22 8.76
CA LYS A 553 -9.39 -45.40 8.13
C LYS A 553 -10.90 -45.33 8.20
N ASN A 554 -11.58 -45.71 7.12
CA ASN A 554 -13.03 -45.74 7.10
C ASN A 554 -13.60 -46.75 8.11
N CYS A 555 -14.66 -46.35 8.79
CA CYS A 555 -15.47 -47.25 9.60
C CYS A 555 -16.13 -48.33 8.73
N ASP A 556 -16.43 -49.50 9.30
CA ASP A 556 -17.13 -50.57 8.57
C ASP A 556 -18.45 -50.06 7.98
N SER A 557 -18.49 -49.90 6.65
CA SER A 557 -19.60 -49.32 5.92
C SER A 557 -20.89 -50.12 6.04
N THR A 558 -20.81 -51.41 6.41
CA THR A 558 -22.00 -52.26 6.63
C THR A 558 -22.70 -51.98 7.95
N LYS A 559 -22.02 -51.28 8.89
CA LYS A 559 -22.53 -50.99 10.24
C LYS A 559 -23.08 -49.58 10.39
N ASN A 560 -23.07 -48.76 9.34
CA ASN A 560 -23.60 -47.38 9.30
C ASN A 560 -23.06 -46.48 10.43
N CYS A 561 -21.75 -46.51 10.66
CA CYS A 561 -21.05 -45.74 11.69
C CYS A 561 -20.64 -44.34 11.23
N ALA A 562 -20.91 -43.31 12.04
CA ALA A 562 -20.40 -41.95 11.85
C ALA A 562 -19.04 -41.74 12.51
N THR A 563 -18.73 -42.44 13.59
CA THR A 563 -17.38 -42.52 14.13
C THR A 563 -17.17 -43.92 14.67
N CYS A 564 -15.94 -44.36 14.73
CA CYS A 564 -15.57 -45.68 15.21
C CYS A 564 -14.20 -45.63 15.85
N ASP A 565 -13.85 -46.68 16.58
CA ASP A 565 -12.49 -46.96 17.00
C ASP A 565 -12.20 -48.38 16.52
N SER A 566 -11.41 -48.48 15.46
CA SER A 566 -11.24 -49.72 14.69
C SER A 566 -12.58 -50.26 14.15
N ILE A 567 -12.82 -51.56 14.30
CA ILE A 567 -14.05 -52.25 13.85
C ILE A 567 -15.27 -52.00 14.74
N ARG A 568 -15.12 -51.20 15.81
CA ARG A 568 -16.18 -50.92 16.78
C ARG A 568 -16.80 -49.55 16.52
N CYS A 569 -18.10 -49.54 16.31
CA CYS A 569 -18.85 -48.31 16.12
C CYS A 569 -18.90 -47.48 17.41
N LEU A 570 -18.55 -46.19 17.35
CA LEU A 570 -18.61 -45.26 18.49
C LEU A 570 -19.78 -44.28 18.38
N THR A 571 -20.10 -43.82 17.16
CA THR A 571 -21.34 -43.09 16.86
C THR A 571 -21.90 -43.54 15.52
N CYS A 572 -23.19 -43.29 15.28
CA CYS A 572 -23.91 -43.74 14.10
C CYS A 572 -24.08 -42.64 13.06
N LYS A 573 -24.10 -43.03 11.77
CA LYS A 573 -24.44 -42.16 10.65
C LYS A 573 -25.80 -41.55 10.87
N SER A 574 -25.98 -40.38 10.27
CA SER A 574 -27.22 -39.64 10.35
C SER A 574 -28.40 -40.52 9.89
N GLY A 575 -29.41 -40.71 10.74
CA GLY A 575 -30.57 -41.58 10.55
C GLY A 575 -30.53 -42.88 11.36
N TYR A 576 -29.46 -43.14 12.12
CA TYR A 576 -29.24 -44.41 12.81
C TYR A 576 -28.90 -44.21 14.30
N TYR A 577 -29.19 -45.21 15.15
CA TYR A 577 -28.82 -45.26 16.56
C TYR A 577 -28.02 -46.52 16.90
N MET A 578 -27.21 -46.41 17.96
CA MET A 578 -26.29 -47.46 18.35
C MET A 578 -27.00 -48.56 19.13
N LYS A 579 -26.85 -49.80 18.69
CA LYS A 579 -27.37 -50.98 19.40
C LYS A 579 -26.30 -52.07 19.43
N GLY A 580 -25.59 -52.15 20.56
CA GLY A 580 -24.34 -52.89 20.63
C GLY A 580 -23.26 -52.17 19.82
N ASP A 581 -22.53 -52.90 18.96
CA ASP A 581 -21.46 -52.33 18.13
C ASP A 581 -21.90 -52.07 16.66
N VAL A 582 -23.21 -52.00 16.39
CA VAL A 582 -23.81 -51.78 15.06
C VAL A 582 -24.89 -50.69 15.13
N CYS A 583 -25.02 -49.87 14.09
CA CYS A 583 -26.04 -48.82 13.99
C CYS A 583 -27.29 -49.27 13.23
N GLU A 584 -28.44 -49.20 13.88
CA GLU A 584 -29.76 -49.52 13.32
C GLU A 584 -30.54 -48.25 12.98
N LEU A 585 -31.36 -48.30 11.93
CA LEU A 585 -32.09 -47.13 11.42
C LEU A 585 -33.18 -46.66 12.41
N CYS A 586 -33.28 -45.35 12.63
CA CYS A 586 -34.38 -44.71 13.37
C CYS A 586 -35.70 -44.92 12.60
N SER A 587 -36.78 -45.39 13.24
CA SER A 587 -38.04 -45.70 12.53
C SER A 587 -38.90 -44.45 12.30
N THR A 588 -39.66 -44.45 11.21
CA THR A 588 -40.55 -43.36 10.79
C THR A 588 -41.86 -43.29 11.60
N PRO A 589 -42.50 -42.10 11.74
CA PRO A 589 -42.12 -40.81 11.19
C PRO A 589 -41.58 -39.83 12.25
N MET A 590 -40.26 -39.56 12.22
CA MET A 590 -39.64 -38.39 12.85
C MET A 590 -39.03 -37.51 11.74
N PRO A 591 -39.70 -36.42 11.30
CA PRO A 591 -39.20 -35.58 10.22
C PRO A 591 -37.90 -34.85 10.61
N ASN A 592 -36.93 -34.82 9.69
CA ASN A 592 -35.67 -34.06 9.77
C ASN A 592 -34.74 -34.42 10.96
N CYS A 593 -34.82 -35.64 11.50
CA CYS A 593 -33.94 -36.11 12.56
C CYS A 593 -32.63 -36.72 12.02
N ALA A 594 -31.49 -36.15 12.40
CA ALA A 594 -30.15 -36.61 12.04
C ALA A 594 -29.64 -37.73 12.95
N THR A 595 -29.71 -37.68 14.27
CA THR A 595 -29.28 -38.81 15.11
C THR A 595 -30.32 -39.12 16.16
N CYS A 596 -30.54 -40.39 16.51
CA CYS A 596 -31.45 -40.78 17.59
C CYS A 596 -30.73 -41.64 18.65
N THR A 597 -31.17 -41.59 19.91
CA THR A 597 -30.60 -42.42 21.01
C THR A 597 -31.40 -43.68 21.30
N ALA A 598 -32.64 -43.73 20.82
CA ALA A 598 -33.51 -44.88 20.76
C ALA A 598 -34.42 -44.69 19.55
N ASN A 599 -35.19 -45.72 19.16
CA ASN A 599 -36.02 -45.67 17.95
C ASN A 599 -36.98 -44.45 17.85
N ASN A 600 -37.27 -43.78 18.98
CA ASN A 600 -38.22 -42.67 19.09
C ASN A 600 -37.66 -41.41 19.79
N VAL A 601 -36.34 -41.23 19.91
CA VAL A 601 -35.74 -40.08 20.61
C VAL A 601 -34.67 -39.41 19.76
N CYS A 602 -35.00 -38.26 19.16
CA CYS A 602 -34.10 -37.50 18.31
C CYS A 602 -33.09 -36.66 19.12
N THR A 603 -31.86 -36.57 18.64
CA THR A 603 -30.73 -35.94 19.32
C THR A 603 -29.95 -34.94 18.46
N THR A 604 -30.04 -35.01 17.12
CA THR A 604 -29.54 -33.97 16.20
C THR A 604 -30.45 -33.89 14.96
N CYS A 605 -30.35 -32.85 14.12
CA CYS A 605 -31.27 -32.57 13.02
C CYS A 605 -30.60 -32.57 11.63
N SER A 606 -31.31 -33.01 10.58
CA SER A 606 -30.75 -33.27 9.23
C SER A 606 -30.71 -32.06 8.29
N SER A 607 -31.24 -30.91 8.70
CA SER A 607 -31.24 -29.66 7.92
C SER A 607 -30.82 -28.49 8.79
N ASP A 608 -30.21 -27.49 8.16
CA ASP A 608 -29.66 -26.31 8.86
C ASP A 608 -30.77 -25.54 9.58
N ASN A 609 -30.45 -25.05 10.79
CA ASN A 609 -31.30 -24.25 11.69
C ASN A 609 -32.39 -24.99 12.51
N LEU A 610 -32.24 -26.26 12.89
CA LEU A 610 -33.22 -26.94 13.79
C LEU A 610 -32.63 -27.51 15.11
N GLN A 611 -33.36 -27.40 16.23
CA GLN A 611 -33.06 -28.02 17.53
C GLN A 611 -33.80 -29.36 17.72
N PRO A 612 -33.20 -30.40 18.34
CA PRO A 612 -33.85 -31.70 18.58
C PRO A 612 -34.83 -31.65 19.77
N ASP A 613 -35.99 -32.27 19.62
CA ASP A 613 -37.04 -32.47 20.64
C ASP A 613 -37.46 -33.95 20.68
N LYS A 614 -38.15 -34.37 21.75
CA LYS A 614 -38.63 -35.74 21.97
C LYS A 614 -39.53 -36.29 20.85
N THR A 615 -39.98 -35.44 19.92
CA THR A 615 -40.83 -35.80 18.77
C THR A 615 -40.19 -35.50 17.40
N GLY A 616 -38.99 -34.92 17.32
CA GLY A 616 -38.35 -34.55 16.04
C GLY A 616 -37.51 -33.27 16.11
N CYS A 617 -37.28 -32.59 14.99
CA CYS A 617 -36.41 -31.42 14.89
C CYS A 617 -37.14 -30.12 14.55
N LYS A 618 -36.85 -29.04 15.28
CA LYS A 618 -37.65 -27.80 15.31
C LYS A 618 -36.87 -26.54 14.89
N ALA A 619 -37.44 -25.67 14.07
CA ALA A 619 -36.70 -24.75 13.18
C ALA A 619 -36.04 -23.47 13.70
N THR A 620 -35.84 -23.32 15.00
CA THR A 620 -35.20 -22.13 15.57
C THR A 620 -34.41 -22.47 16.82
N CYS A 621 -33.21 -21.90 16.98
CA CYS A 621 -32.47 -21.98 18.23
C CYS A 621 -33.25 -21.29 19.37
N PRO A 622 -33.18 -21.81 20.60
CA PRO A 622 -33.82 -21.19 21.76
C PRO A 622 -33.05 -19.95 22.20
N ASP A 623 -33.72 -19.09 22.96
CA ASP A 623 -33.11 -17.91 23.61
C ASP A 623 -31.77 -18.26 24.28
N MET A 624 -30.84 -17.31 24.22
CA MET A 624 -29.43 -17.35 24.64
C MET A 624 -28.49 -18.07 23.68
N TYR A 625 -28.98 -18.55 22.53
CA TYR A 625 -28.15 -19.18 21.51
C TYR A 625 -28.50 -18.68 20.11
N PHE A 626 -27.50 -18.58 19.25
CA PHE A 626 -27.66 -18.26 17.83
C PHE A 626 -27.07 -19.36 16.97
N ALA A 627 -27.49 -19.44 15.71
CA ALA A 627 -26.99 -20.44 14.79
C ALA A 627 -25.58 -20.03 14.31
N LYS A 628 -24.57 -20.86 14.62
CA LYS A 628 -23.22 -20.76 14.06
C LYS A 628 -22.71 -22.17 13.81
N ASP A 629 -22.19 -22.42 12.61
CA ASP A 629 -21.60 -23.71 12.22
C ASP A 629 -22.51 -24.93 12.50
N ASN A 630 -23.79 -24.81 12.14
CA ASN A 630 -24.81 -25.87 12.25
C ASN A 630 -25.16 -26.31 13.69
N MET A 631 -24.76 -25.54 14.70
CA MET A 631 -25.13 -25.75 16.10
C MET A 631 -25.63 -24.44 16.73
N CYS A 632 -26.48 -24.53 17.75
CA CYS A 632 -26.86 -23.37 18.55
C CYS A 632 -25.68 -23.02 19.47
N THR A 633 -24.98 -21.93 19.17
CA THR A 633 -23.84 -21.41 19.93
C THR A 633 -24.31 -20.33 20.90
N SER A 634 -23.77 -20.32 22.12
CA SER A 634 -24.24 -19.38 23.15
C SER A 634 -23.94 -17.94 22.77
N CYS A 635 -24.91 -17.06 23.00
CA CYS A 635 -24.75 -15.62 22.89
C CYS A 635 -23.68 -15.08 23.88
N THR A 636 -23.22 -13.86 23.60
CA THR A 636 -22.36 -13.11 24.53
C THR A 636 -22.99 -12.96 25.92
N GLN A 637 -22.18 -12.66 26.93
CA GLN A 637 -22.60 -12.70 28.32
C GLN A 637 -23.82 -11.80 28.60
N ASN A 638 -24.80 -12.34 29.33
CA ASN A 638 -26.06 -11.68 29.69
C ASN A 638 -26.99 -11.33 28.51
N CYS A 639 -26.77 -11.94 27.33
CA CYS A 639 -27.58 -11.77 26.15
C CYS A 639 -28.60 -12.92 25.96
N LYS A 640 -29.86 -12.55 25.73
CA LYS A 640 -31.00 -13.46 25.50
C LYS A 640 -31.24 -13.73 24.02
N THR A 641 -30.96 -12.78 23.14
CA THR A 641 -31.05 -12.99 21.69
C THR A 641 -29.90 -12.27 21.01
N CYS A 642 -29.17 -12.99 20.17
CA CYS A 642 -28.01 -12.48 19.43
C CYS A 642 -28.01 -13.03 18.01
N THR A 643 -27.27 -12.36 17.13
CA THR A 643 -27.07 -12.78 15.73
C THR A 643 -25.68 -13.33 15.47
N ASP A 644 -24.71 -12.93 16.31
CA ASP A 644 -23.33 -13.39 16.30
C ASP A 644 -22.75 -13.36 17.72
N GLU A 645 -21.47 -13.70 17.85
CA GLU A 645 -20.76 -13.81 19.14
C GLU A 645 -20.53 -12.48 19.87
N ASN A 646 -20.64 -11.34 19.18
CA ASN A 646 -20.34 -10.01 19.71
C ASN A 646 -21.55 -9.08 19.76
N THR A 647 -22.61 -9.38 19.01
CA THR A 647 -23.77 -8.49 18.84
C THR A 647 -25.02 -9.05 19.53
N CYS A 648 -25.48 -8.36 20.59
CA CYS A 648 -26.73 -8.67 21.27
C CYS A 648 -27.89 -7.80 20.80
N SER A 649 -29.06 -8.39 20.54
CA SER A 649 -30.28 -7.67 20.20
C SER A 649 -31.26 -7.59 21.38
N VAL A 650 -31.29 -8.59 22.26
CA VAL A 650 -32.13 -8.60 23.47
C VAL A 650 -31.32 -9.15 24.65
N CYS A 651 -31.20 -8.39 25.73
CA CYS A 651 -30.52 -8.84 26.95
C CYS A 651 -31.42 -9.70 27.84
N ASN A 652 -30.81 -10.41 28.79
CA ASN A 652 -31.53 -11.14 29.83
C ASN A 652 -32.46 -10.22 30.64
N ASP A 653 -33.49 -10.80 31.26
CA ASP A 653 -34.54 -10.07 31.97
C ASP A 653 -34.01 -9.23 33.17
N ASP A 654 -32.77 -9.45 33.63
CA ASP A 654 -32.09 -8.69 34.70
C ASP A 654 -30.99 -7.73 34.19
N SER A 655 -30.85 -7.60 32.87
CA SER A 655 -29.75 -6.89 32.20
C SER A 655 -30.26 -5.80 31.25
N PHE A 656 -29.36 -4.91 30.81
CA PHE A 656 -29.65 -3.75 29.97
C PHE A 656 -28.74 -3.71 28.73
N LEU A 657 -29.30 -3.40 27.57
CA LEU A 657 -28.57 -3.33 26.30
C LEU A 657 -27.89 -1.97 26.14
N ILE A 658 -26.58 -1.94 25.93
CA ILE A 658 -25.85 -0.72 25.62
C ILE A 658 -26.00 -0.43 24.12
N ASP A 659 -26.61 0.70 23.77
CA ASP A 659 -27.15 0.92 22.42
C ASP A 659 -26.07 1.04 21.32
N ASP A 660 -24.92 1.63 21.62
CA ASP A 660 -23.82 1.84 20.67
C ASP A 660 -22.95 0.58 20.49
N THR A 661 -22.60 -0.09 21.60
CA THR A 661 -21.74 -1.28 21.56
C THR A 661 -22.51 -2.59 21.32
N LYS A 662 -23.84 -2.57 21.43
CA LYS A 662 -24.73 -3.74 21.34
C LYS A 662 -24.36 -4.87 22.33
N LYS A 663 -23.81 -4.52 23.49
CA LYS A 663 -23.46 -5.44 24.60
C LYS A 663 -24.43 -5.31 25.78
N CYS A 664 -24.52 -6.32 26.63
CA CYS A 664 -25.39 -6.31 27.81
C CYS A 664 -24.63 -5.99 29.10
N SER A 665 -25.12 -5.02 29.86
CA SER A 665 -24.66 -4.74 31.23
C SER A 665 -25.61 -5.34 32.25
N LYS A 666 -25.05 -6.05 33.24
CA LYS A 666 -25.83 -6.73 34.28
C LYS A 666 -26.28 -5.74 35.35
N THR A 667 -27.54 -5.85 35.78
CA THR A 667 -28.12 -5.11 36.92
C THR A 667 -28.31 -3.61 36.73
N ASN A 668 -27.39 -2.86 36.10
CA ASN A 668 -27.52 -1.42 35.85
C ASN A 668 -26.72 -0.97 34.61
N CYS A 669 -27.00 0.25 34.11
CA CYS A 669 -26.18 0.88 33.09
C CYS A 669 -24.80 1.29 33.65
N PRO A 670 -23.72 1.11 32.88
CA PRO A 670 -22.39 1.54 33.28
C PRO A 670 -22.27 3.07 33.32
N ALA A 671 -21.18 3.57 33.89
CA ALA A 671 -20.84 4.99 33.89
C ALA A 671 -20.85 5.56 32.45
N MET A 672 -21.23 6.83 32.31
CA MET A 672 -21.49 7.54 31.04
C MET A 672 -22.73 7.08 30.28
N TYR A 673 -23.60 6.26 30.87
CA TYR A 673 -24.87 5.86 30.26
C TYR A 673 -26.04 6.01 31.24
N TYR A 674 -27.21 6.39 30.72
CA TYR A 674 -28.46 6.41 31.47
C TYR A 674 -29.43 5.37 30.94
N LYS A 675 -30.34 4.94 31.82
CA LYS A 675 -31.32 3.92 31.54
C LYS A 675 -32.54 4.52 30.83
N VAL A 676 -32.86 4.01 29.65
CA VAL A 676 -34.14 4.18 28.97
C VAL A 676 -34.75 2.80 28.78
N ASP A 677 -35.79 2.49 29.56
CA ASP A 677 -36.41 1.17 29.61
C ASP A 677 -35.41 0.04 29.90
N LYS A 678 -35.10 -0.76 28.86
CA LYS A 678 -34.15 -1.89 28.89
C LYS A 678 -32.83 -1.60 28.17
N THR A 679 -32.62 -0.34 27.78
CA THR A 679 -31.46 0.10 27.00
C THR A 679 -30.70 1.18 27.75
N CYS A 680 -29.37 1.13 27.68
CA CYS A 680 -28.46 2.14 28.17
C CYS A 680 -28.09 3.07 27.01
N LYS A 681 -28.49 4.33 27.11
CA LYS A 681 -28.14 5.37 26.14
C LYS A 681 -26.99 6.21 26.70
N LYS A 682 -26.10 6.64 25.82
CA LYS A 682 -24.93 7.41 26.19
C LYS A 682 -25.34 8.78 26.73
N CYS A 683 -24.71 9.21 27.82
CA CYS A 683 -24.81 10.57 28.33
C CYS A 683 -24.23 11.57 27.32
N MET A 684 -24.56 12.85 27.48
CA MET A 684 -23.87 13.91 26.77
C MET A 684 -22.36 13.90 27.07
N GLU A 685 -21.59 14.49 26.16
CA GLU A 685 -20.14 14.52 26.25
C GLU A 685 -19.64 15.12 27.58
N GLY A 686 -18.67 14.45 28.20
CA GLY A 686 -18.09 14.87 29.47
C GLY A 686 -18.91 14.56 30.73
N CYS A 687 -20.07 13.90 30.60
CA CYS A 687 -20.90 13.50 31.74
C CYS A 687 -20.67 12.05 32.19
N ASP A 688 -20.44 11.84 33.49
CA ASP A 688 -20.23 10.53 34.11
C ASP A 688 -21.55 9.87 34.58
N LYS A 689 -22.47 10.66 35.16
CA LYS A 689 -23.81 10.19 35.54
C LYS A 689 -24.87 11.16 35.05
N CYS A 690 -25.81 10.66 34.25
CA CYS A 690 -26.94 11.44 33.74
C CYS A 690 -28.26 10.72 33.96
N THR A 691 -29.36 11.47 33.94
CA THR A 691 -30.74 10.92 33.96
C THR A 691 -31.36 10.87 32.56
N ASN A 692 -30.90 11.74 31.65
CA ASN A 692 -31.20 11.69 30.23
C ASN A 692 -30.03 12.25 29.39
N ASP A 693 -30.22 12.42 28.09
CA ASP A 693 -29.21 12.92 27.13
C ASP A 693 -28.83 14.40 27.33
N LYS A 694 -29.50 15.11 28.25
CA LYS A 694 -29.31 16.55 28.50
C LYS A 694 -29.00 16.88 29.95
N ASP A 695 -29.46 16.03 30.87
CA ASP A 695 -29.41 16.30 32.30
C ASP A 695 -28.29 15.48 32.95
N CYS A 696 -27.13 16.12 33.12
CA CYS A 696 -26.01 15.56 33.86
C CYS A 696 -26.11 15.86 35.36
N SER A 697 -25.74 14.86 36.16
CA SER A 697 -25.69 14.94 37.62
C SER A 697 -24.28 14.83 38.19
N GLU A 698 -23.33 14.28 37.41
CA GLU A 698 -21.93 14.17 37.80
C GLU A 698 -21.06 14.18 36.54
N CYS A 699 -20.05 15.03 36.51
CA CYS A 699 -19.17 15.22 35.36
C CYS A 699 -17.91 14.35 35.47
N VAL A 700 -17.36 13.95 34.32
CA VAL A 700 -16.04 13.31 34.26
C VAL A 700 -14.98 14.35 34.62
N ALA A 701 -14.13 14.06 35.60
CA ALA A 701 -13.06 14.95 36.01
C ALA A 701 -12.10 15.23 34.83
N PRO A 702 -11.67 16.49 34.59
CA PRO A 702 -11.74 17.66 35.46
C PRO A 702 -12.93 18.63 35.23
N LYS A 703 -14.01 18.22 34.53
CA LYS A 703 -15.14 19.12 34.20
C LYS A 703 -16.02 19.47 35.41
N LEU A 704 -16.64 20.66 35.38
CA LEU A 704 -17.48 21.22 36.44
C LEU A 704 -18.97 21.12 36.07
N LEU A 705 -19.82 20.74 37.03
CA LEU A 705 -21.28 20.72 36.86
C LEU A 705 -21.88 22.09 37.16
N GLU A 706 -22.61 22.66 36.21
CA GLU A 706 -23.26 23.96 36.34
C GLU A 706 -24.70 23.84 36.89
N GLU A 707 -24.96 24.53 38.02
CA GLU A 707 -26.19 24.44 38.79
C GLU A 707 -27.41 24.93 37.99
N GLY A 708 -28.41 24.08 37.83
CA GLY A 708 -29.66 24.42 37.13
C GLY A 708 -29.60 24.34 35.61
N THR A 709 -28.42 24.27 34.98
CA THR A 709 -28.28 23.91 33.55
C THR A 709 -28.03 22.42 33.37
N MET A 710 -27.53 21.74 34.40
CA MET A 710 -27.22 20.30 34.39
C MET A 710 -26.20 19.94 33.29
N LYS A 711 -25.31 20.89 32.95
CA LYS A 711 -24.26 20.73 31.93
C LYS A 711 -22.86 20.67 32.55
N CYS A 712 -21.96 19.96 31.87
CA CYS A 712 -20.55 19.86 32.24
C CYS A 712 -19.73 20.83 31.42
N VAL A 713 -19.05 21.76 32.08
CA VAL A 713 -18.27 22.83 31.47
C VAL A 713 -16.84 22.82 31.98
N ASP A 714 -15.89 23.29 31.17
CA ASP A 714 -14.49 23.40 31.58
C ASP A 714 -14.27 24.59 32.54
N THR A 715 -15.05 25.66 32.36
CA THR A 715 -15.06 26.88 33.20
C THR A 715 -16.49 27.38 33.39
N CYS A 716 -16.82 27.97 34.54
CA CYS A 716 -18.16 28.52 34.81
C CYS A 716 -18.48 29.71 33.90
N ALA A 717 -19.65 29.72 33.27
CA ALA A 717 -20.08 30.80 32.39
C ALA A 717 -20.59 32.04 33.16
N ASP A 718 -20.77 33.15 32.45
CA ASP A 718 -21.38 34.37 33.00
C ASP A 718 -22.74 34.06 33.67
N GLY A 719 -22.92 34.58 34.89
CA GLY A 719 -24.06 34.30 35.76
C GLY A 719 -23.85 33.10 36.69
N PHE A 720 -22.67 32.48 36.69
CA PHE A 720 -22.27 31.40 37.58
C PHE A 720 -20.88 31.64 38.19
N PHE A 721 -20.63 31.03 39.35
CA PHE A 721 -19.34 31.09 40.04
C PHE A 721 -18.86 29.71 40.49
N LYS A 722 -17.55 29.50 40.48
CA LYS A 722 -16.93 28.24 40.86
C LYS A 722 -16.97 28.08 42.39
N VAL A 723 -17.58 26.99 42.87
CA VAL A 723 -17.61 26.66 44.30
C VAL A 723 -16.40 25.84 44.70
N ASP A 724 -16.09 24.81 43.91
CA ASP A 724 -14.99 23.87 44.13
C ASP A 724 -14.49 23.30 42.80
N THR A 725 -13.72 22.21 42.83
CA THR A 725 -13.20 21.54 41.62
C THR A 725 -14.24 20.73 40.85
N THR A 726 -15.51 20.76 41.25
CA THR A 726 -16.59 19.93 40.67
C THR A 726 -17.85 20.70 40.30
N LYS A 727 -18.07 21.93 40.79
CA LYS A 727 -19.35 22.64 40.64
C LYS A 727 -19.24 24.14 40.35
N CYS A 728 -20.22 24.63 39.59
CA CYS A 728 -20.52 26.05 39.40
C CYS A 728 -21.93 26.34 39.94
N ASN A 729 -22.07 27.31 40.85
CA ASN A 729 -23.37 27.73 41.39
C ASN A 729 -23.87 29.01 40.70
N LYS A 730 -25.18 29.18 40.66
CA LYS A 730 -25.79 30.35 40.00
C LYS A 730 -25.60 31.61 40.86
N CYS A 731 -25.25 32.72 40.22
CA CYS A 731 -25.30 34.04 40.83
C CYS A 731 -26.73 34.41 41.24
N MET A 732 -26.87 35.34 42.18
CA MET A 732 -28.17 35.91 42.55
C MET A 732 -28.92 36.52 41.35
N GLU A 733 -30.23 36.67 41.49
CA GLU A 733 -31.07 37.25 40.45
C GLU A 733 -30.53 38.61 39.98
N ASN A 734 -30.55 38.81 38.65
CA ASN A 734 -30.03 39.99 37.96
C ASN A 734 -28.50 40.20 38.01
N CYS A 735 -27.70 39.25 38.50
CA CYS A 735 -26.25 39.30 38.48
C CYS A 735 -25.63 38.44 37.36
N ILE A 736 -24.60 38.95 36.67
CA ILE A 736 -23.87 38.25 35.59
C ILE A 736 -22.42 37.90 35.95
N MET A 737 -21.83 38.50 36.98
CA MET A 737 -20.54 38.07 37.54
C MET A 737 -20.60 38.12 39.05
N CYS A 738 -20.23 37.04 39.72
CA CYS A 738 -20.24 36.94 41.17
C CYS A 738 -19.13 36.00 41.64
N THR A 739 -18.74 36.12 42.91
CA THR A 739 -17.78 35.23 43.57
C THR A 739 -18.42 34.41 44.69
N ALA A 740 -19.64 34.78 45.11
CA ALA A 740 -20.49 34.04 46.04
C ALA A 740 -21.96 34.31 45.75
N ILE A 741 -22.86 33.50 46.32
CA ILE A 741 -24.31 33.59 46.09
C ILE A 741 -24.92 34.95 46.45
N ASP A 742 -24.32 35.67 47.39
CA ASP A 742 -24.75 36.96 47.92
C ASP A 742 -23.81 38.11 47.55
N THR A 743 -22.85 37.89 46.65
CA THR A 743 -21.79 38.85 46.28
C THR A 743 -21.75 39.05 44.77
N CYS A 744 -22.52 40.01 44.28
CA CYS A 744 -22.51 40.40 42.87
C CYS A 744 -21.43 41.43 42.56
N GLU A 745 -20.71 41.23 41.46
CA GLU A 745 -19.68 42.15 40.94
C GLU A 745 -20.15 42.88 39.68
N LYS A 746 -21.12 42.32 38.96
CA LYS A 746 -21.67 42.93 37.74
C LYS A 746 -23.13 42.53 37.51
N CYS A 747 -23.98 43.51 37.25
CA CYS A 747 -25.41 43.30 37.02
C CYS A 747 -25.76 43.09 35.53
N LYS A 748 -26.92 42.48 35.27
CA LYS A 748 -27.54 42.40 33.94
C LYS A 748 -27.83 43.79 33.39
N GLU A 749 -27.95 43.88 32.07
CA GLU A 749 -28.27 45.12 31.35
C GLU A 749 -29.55 45.77 31.91
N ASN A 750 -29.52 47.09 32.15
CA ASN A 750 -30.57 47.90 32.80
C ASN A 750 -30.80 47.66 34.31
N MET A 751 -29.82 47.09 35.02
CA MET A 751 -29.81 46.98 36.49
C MET A 751 -28.55 47.64 37.05
N PHE A 752 -28.62 48.11 38.30
CA PHE A 752 -27.55 48.86 38.93
C PHE A 752 -26.99 48.12 40.15
N LEU A 753 -25.66 48.04 40.25
CA LEU A 753 -25.00 47.38 41.37
C LEU A 753 -24.97 48.29 42.61
N MET A 754 -25.52 47.81 43.72
CA MET A 754 -25.47 48.48 45.02
C MET A 754 -24.88 47.52 46.05
N GLU A 755 -23.69 47.87 46.54
CA GLU A 755 -22.86 46.99 47.37
C GLU A 755 -22.64 45.65 46.67
N ASN A 756 -23.39 44.62 47.07
CA ASN A 756 -23.28 43.25 46.57
C ASN A 756 -24.54 42.78 45.82
N LYS A 757 -25.51 43.67 45.54
CA LYS A 757 -26.82 43.32 44.97
C LYS A 757 -27.20 44.19 43.79
N CYS A 758 -28.01 43.65 42.88
CA CYS A 758 -28.55 44.38 41.74
C CYS A 758 -29.95 44.91 42.05
N VAL A 759 -30.18 46.20 41.77
CA VAL A 759 -31.48 46.88 41.91
C VAL A 759 -31.90 47.48 40.57
N ASP A 760 -33.20 47.55 40.31
CA ASP A 760 -33.80 48.10 39.09
C ASP A 760 -33.84 49.64 39.10
N VAL A 761 -33.93 50.24 40.30
CA VAL A 761 -33.84 51.68 40.53
C VAL A 761 -33.00 51.93 41.77
N CYS A 762 -32.05 52.86 41.71
CA CYS A 762 -31.29 53.25 42.90
C CYS A 762 -32.22 53.85 43.97
N PRO A 763 -32.16 53.39 45.23
CA PRO A 763 -33.03 53.87 46.30
C PRO A 763 -32.74 55.33 46.67
N GLU A 764 -33.65 55.95 47.41
CA GLU A 764 -33.50 57.35 47.85
C GLU A 764 -32.13 57.59 48.51
N LYS A 765 -31.46 58.69 48.11
CA LYS A 765 -30.08 59.09 48.49
C LYS A 765 -28.94 58.37 47.77
N TYR A 766 -29.25 57.65 46.69
CA TYR A 766 -28.27 57.07 45.77
C TYR A 766 -28.58 57.52 44.34
N PHE A 767 -27.54 57.60 43.49
CA PHE A 767 -27.67 57.91 42.06
C PHE A 767 -26.92 56.88 41.21
N GLU A 768 -27.36 56.70 39.97
CA GLU A 768 -26.73 55.81 39.00
C GLU A 768 -25.49 56.47 38.39
N MET A 769 -24.39 55.72 38.32
CA MET A 769 -23.16 56.12 37.62
C MET A 769 -22.42 54.86 37.14
N GLU A 770 -22.21 54.75 35.82
CA GLU A 770 -21.53 53.63 35.17
C GLU A 770 -22.11 52.24 35.54
N GLY A 771 -23.43 52.14 35.75
CA GLY A 771 -24.08 50.89 36.14
C GLY A 771 -24.01 50.55 37.63
N MET A 772 -23.58 51.48 38.49
CA MET A 772 -23.52 51.32 39.95
C MET A 772 -24.30 52.40 40.70
N CYS A 773 -24.95 52.05 41.80
CA CYS A 773 -25.62 53.00 42.69
C CYS A 773 -24.61 53.60 43.68
N ASN A 774 -24.30 54.88 43.50
CA ASN A 774 -23.38 55.61 44.36
C ASN A 774 -24.13 56.46 45.38
N LYS A 775 -23.66 56.47 46.63
CA LYS A 775 -24.29 57.23 47.71
C LYS A 775 -24.11 58.73 47.49
N CYS A 776 -25.19 59.51 47.57
CA CYS A 776 -25.12 60.96 47.59
C CYS A 776 -24.37 61.45 48.85
N LYS A 777 -23.66 62.58 48.78
CA LYS A 777 -23.07 63.23 49.97
C LYS A 777 -24.17 63.50 51.01
N ASP A 778 -23.88 63.26 52.30
CA ASP A 778 -24.86 63.29 53.41
C ASP A 778 -25.66 64.61 53.57
N THR A 779 -25.28 65.66 52.85
CA THR A 779 -25.96 66.96 52.80
C THR A 779 -27.13 67.05 51.82
N TYR A 780 -27.41 66.01 51.00
CA TYR A 780 -28.48 66.03 49.99
C TYR A 780 -29.71 65.20 50.41
N GLN A 781 -30.90 65.81 50.46
CA GLN A 781 -32.14 65.18 50.96
C GLN A 781 -33.24 64.95 49.90
N THR A 782 -32.95 65.08 48.61
CA THR A 782 -33.91 64.81 47.51
C THR A 782 -33.37 63.77 46.52
N PRO A 783 -34.23 62.93 45.90
CA PRO A 783 -33.80 61.92 44.92
C PRO A 783 -33.19 62.57 43.67
N CYS A 784 -32.04 62.07 43.23
CA CYS A 784 -31.35 62.55 42.03
C CYS A 784 -32.05 62.04 40.76
N LYS A 785 -32.11 62.86 39.71
CA LYS A 785 -32.65 62.48 38.40
C LYS A 785 -31.53 62.43 37.36
N GLU A 786 -31.76 61.65 36.31
CA GLU A 786 -30.85 61.51 35.18
C GLU A 786 -30.47 62.90 34.61
N GLY A 787 -29.17 63.25 34.66
CA GLY A 787 -28.62 64.54 34.20
C GLY A 787 -28.21 65.55 35.29
N ASP A 788 -28.34 65.24 36.58
CA ASP A 788 -27.95 66.14 37.69
C ASP A 788 -26.41 66.23 37.89
N LYS A 789 -25.78 67.24 37.28
CA LYS A 789 -24.32 67.53 37.41
C LYS A 789 -23.83 67.79 38.84
N GLU A 790 -24.73 68.06 39.79
CA GLU A 790 -24.37 68.36 41.18
C GLU A 790 -23.98 67.11 41.99
N CYS A 791 -24.20 65.89 41.47
CA CYS A 791 -23.74 64.64 42.09
C CYS A 791 -22.29 64.25 41.77
N GLU A 792 -21.66 64.81 40.73
CA GLU A 792 -20.39 64.28 40.17
C GLU A 792 -19.08 64.97 40.63
N THR A 793 -19.08 65.84 41.65
CA THR A 793 -17.83 66.56 42.00
C THR A 793 -17.01 65.90 43.11
N CYS A 794 -15.95 65.19 42.67
CA CYS A 794 -14.74 64.93 43.44
C CYS A 794 -14.13 66.25 43.96
N SER A 795 -13.93 66.36 45.27
CA SER A 795 -13.11 67.42 45.86
C SER A 795 -11.91 66.79 46.57
N GLY A 796 -10.77 66.72 45.87
CA GLY A 796 -9.44 66.59 46.47
C GLY A 796 -8.85 67.99 46.66
N ALA A 797 -8.49 68.33 47.90
CA ALA A 797 -7.94 69.62 48.30
C ALA A 797 -6.49 69.83 47.81
N PHE A 798 -6.09 71.08 47.55
CA PHE A 798 -4.74 71.59 47.90
C PHE A 798 -4.71 73.14 47.98
N GLU A 799 -3.77 73.62 48.79
CA GLU A 799 -3.66 74.90 49.50
C GLU A 799 -3.18 76.15 48.71
N THR A 800 -3.44 77.33 49.31
CA THR A 800 -2.67 78.62 49.32
C THR A 800 -2.50 79.45 48.04
N LEU A 801 -2.86 80.75 48.04
CA LEU A 801 -2.07 81.93 48.46
C LEU A 801 -2.69 83.27 47.97
N VAL A 802 -2.94 84.16 48.95
CA VAL A 802 -3.03 85.63 49.02
C VAL A 802 -2.85 86.54 47.76
N ALA A 803 -3.72 87.57 47.71
CA ALA A 803 -3.58 88.92 47.11
C ALA A 803 -3.62 89.06 45.57
N ALA A 804 -4.15 90.11 44.93
CA ALA A 804 -4.66 91.42 45.37
C ALA A 804 -5.40 92.11 44.19
N LEU A 805 -6.31 93.01 44.56
CA LEU A 805 -6.62 94.33 43.97
C LEU A 805 -7.05 94.48 42.49
N ILE A 806 -8.30 94.95 42.39
CA ILE A 806 -8.77 96.14 41.65
C ILE A 806 -9.00 96.04 40.13
N LEU A 807 -10.30 96.20 39.82
CA LEU A 807 -10.92 96.99 38.75
C LEU A 807 -10.02 97.49 37.61
N ALA A 808 -10.47 97.28 36.37
CA ALA A 808 -11.31 98.27 35.66
C ALA A 808 -11.50 97.90 34.18
N PHE A 809 -12.76 98.03 33.75
CA PHE A 809 -13.21 98.59 32.46
C PHE A 809 -12.70 98.06 31.12
N MET A 810 -13.65 97.43 30.42
CA MET A 810 -14.16 97.76 29.06
C MET A 810 -13.23 97.74 27.83
N VAL A 811 -13.92 97.57 26.69
CA VAL A 811 -13.52 97.78 25.28
C VAL A 811 -13.03 96.49 24.61
N ILE A 812 -13.94 95.78 23.92
CA ILE A 812 -14.22 95.89 22.47
C ILE A 812 -12.95 95.58 21.64
N PHE A 813 -12.87 94.39 21.05
CA PHE A 813 -13.21 94.12 19.64
C PHE A 813 -13.23 92.61 19.39
#